data_AF-A0A523XWM5-F1
#
_entry.id   AF-A0A523XWM5-F1
#
_cell.length_a   1.000
_cell.length_b   1.000
_cell.length_c   1.000
_cell.angle_alpha   90.00
_cell.angle_beta   90.00
_cell.angle_gamma   90.00
#
_symmetry.space_group_name_H-M   'P 1'
#
loop_
_entity.id
_entity.type
_entity.pdbx_description
1 polymer ?
#
loop_
_entity_poly.entity_id
_entity_poly.type
_entity_poly.pdbx_seq_one_letter_code
_entity_poly.pdbx_strand_id
1 'polypeptide(L)'
;MRWGDGNSQNKTRFAGRTHMLTRGSENKKVLFFSRPCLVIAIWVLIGCATSSTTQQPTEEATSPSIEAITISSSGDEMTVVEITNTRSVPYTTFKLIDPLRVVLDIGGIPGNELPLFTPVNDGNVIGIHLEQGKADDKTTRVVVGLARDLDYEVAERDNSIRLMLSPKSVPEETSEQPGTEMAAGAKETEDAGESEQEATEPRIFFEPRATDLNQILGIDFTMLQHGKSRLTVTTDRKASYNLERKTPKTLLLTLEETIIPPLLLRRLDSTHFEGAVDRVTSGYSSTDKRLSLAISLRDIVPFHVDQSDSGIRIDFGPTPVKHPEKKIVPVKLVELEKVSSADTGVKREAPKVSKKERTRIPGLGTGKYKGSPMTMDFVNADVTNILRLIGEVSNLNIIWGPDVKGMVSMRLKNVPWDQALDLLLANNDLGMRHQGNVIWVTTKKKIQQIEAEERKKIEEAEARLEAERKRRLAEQEQAKMLEPLITEYFPVDFSEAGEIKEHIFLSERGSTRVDKRTNTIIMKDIASNIEEARKIIKRFDLPVKQIMIEARIVDAGTDFIRDLGIQWTQDTSYQYRTDTSVDFLDNDLTGDTTLTPGNALYGGAFSTNTPEGWAPNIDLLVGALTGNALGFLSLDARLALAETESQAKIISAPKVIASNGQEATISRGDVIIIPATENVESTTLDATLSLTVTPTVSYNDYITLVVDVTDDQAPTTSRVLKKAVTTTLIVKSGDTVVIGGIYKEEKGQSEAGIPYLRKIPFLGWLFKAQTKILKKTELLIFLTPTVLSFPTKKM
;
A
#
# COMPACT_ATOMS: atom_id res chain seq x y z
N MET A 1 -50.22 -4.70 28.09
CA MET A 1 -50.68 -5.67 27.07
C MET A 1 -49.53 -6.65 26.84
N ARG A 2 -49.42 -7.74 27.62
CA ARG A 2 -49.96 -9.11 27.37
C ARG A 2 -49.43 -9.70 26.05
N TRP A 3 -48.37 -10.51 26.12
CA TRP A 3 -48.32 -12.01 26.05
C TRP A 3 -48.41 -12.55 24.60
N GLY A 4 -47.69 -13.59 24.20
CA GLY A 4 -47.13 -14.66 25.03
C GLY A 4 -45.99 -15.49 24.41
N ASP A 5 -45.38 -16.21 25.34
CA ASP A 5 -44.46 -17.33 25.21
C ASP A 5 -45.11 -18.58 24.60
N GLY A 6 -44.25 -19.50 24.11
CA GLY A 6 -44.64 -20.86 23.74
C GLY A 6 -43.43 -21.80 23.57
N ASN A 7 -42.95 -22.32 24.69
CA ASN A 7 -41.86 -23.29 24.89
C ASN A 7 -42.33 -24.76 24.69
N SER A 8 -41.42 -25.69 24.31
CA SER A 8 -41.42 -27.16 24.55
C SER A 8 -40.42 -27.82 23.56
N GLN A 9 -39.28 -28.47 23.85
CA GLN A 9 -38.76 -29.42 24.87
C GLN A 9 -39.41 -30.83 24.91
N ASN A 10 -38.75 -31.83 24.29
CA ASN A 10 -38.40 -33.16 24.85
C ASN A 10 -37.71 -34.04 23.75
N LYS A 11 -36.49 -34.58 23.92
CA LYS A 11 -36.08 -35.83 24.64
C LYS A 11 -36.86 -37.07 24.14
N THR A 12 -36.32 -38.27 23.84
CA THR A 12 -35.10 -39.07 24.15
C THR A 12 -35.27 -40.39 23.33
N ARG A 13 -34.26 -40.97 22.65
CA ARG A 13 -33.24 -41.96 23.09
C ARG A 13 -33.63 -43.46 22.88
N PHE A 14 -32.61 -44.27 22.55
CA PHE A 14 -32.50 -45.76 22.52
C PHE A 14 -33.14 -46.52 21.33
N ALA A 15 -32.65 -47.65 20.82
CA ALA A 15 -31.37 -48.39 20.79
C ALA A 15 -31.61 -49.75 20.10
N GLY A 16 -30.52 -50.45 19.70
CA GLY A 16 -30.48 -51.88 19.35
C GLY A 16 -30.33 -52.11 17.83
N ARG A 17 -29.17 -52.42 17.25
CA ARG A 17 -28.12 -53.44 17.51
C ARG A 17 -28.66 -54.87 17.40
N THR A 18 -28.27 -55.58 16.33
CA THR A 18 -27.58 -56.91 16.26
C THR A 18 -27.81 -57.55 14.88
N HIS A 19 -26.73 -57.82 14.10
CA HIS A 19 -26.14 -59.14 13.77
C HIS A 19 -27.04 -60.04 12.89
N MET A 20 -26.60 -60.84 11.91
CA MET A 20 -25.31 -61.43 11.52
C MET A 20 -25.55 -62.21 10.19
N LEU A 21 -24.50 -62.37 9.37
CA LEU A 21 -24.13 -63.58 8.56
C LEU A 21 -25.17 -64.14 7.55
N THR A 22 -24.88 -64.48 6.29
CA THR A 22 -23.90 -65.43 5.70
C THR A 22 -24.09 -65.34 4.16
N ARG A 23 -23.04 -65.19 3.33
CA ARG A 23 -22.17 -66.21 2.69
C ARG A 23 -22.75 -66.93 1.46
N GLY A 24 -22.02 -66.85 0.34
CA GLY A 24 -22.02 -67.79 -0.81
C GLY A 24 -22.68 -67.27 -2.09
N SER A 25 -22.23 -67.52 -3.31
CA SER A 25 -21.02 -68.15 -3.86
C SER A 25 -20.96 -67.87 -5.37
N GLU A 26 -19.74 -67.71 -5.91
CA GLU A 26 -19.24 -68.17 -7.21
C GLU A 26 -20.07 -68.09 -8.52
N ASN A 27 -19.49 -67.34 -9.47
CA ASN A 27 -19.13 -67.72 -10.85
C ASN A 27 -20.12 -68.55 -11.72
N LYS A 28 -20.50 -68.00 -12.89
CA LYS A 28 -20.01 -68.46 -14.21
C LYS A 28 -20.56 -67.67 -15.41
N LYS A 29 -19.68 -67.58 -16.42
CA LYS A 29 -19.79 -67.02 -17.78
C LYS A 29 -20.98 -67.57 -18.59
N VAL A 30 -21.56 -66.75 -19.49
CA VAL A 30 -21.99 -67.16 -20.84
C VAL A 30 -21.90 -65.96 -21.82
N LEU A 31 -21.18 -66.17 -22.93
CA LEU A 31 -21.16 -65.39 -24.18
C LEU A 31 -22.26 -65.90 -25.12
N PHE A 32 -22.91 -65.04 -25.94
CA PHE A 32 -23.00 -65.11 -27.42
C PHE A 32 -24.25 -64.44 -28.07
N PHE A 33 -24.04 -63.97 -29.31
CA PHE A 33 -24.96 -63.55 -30.41
C PHE A 33 -25.75 -62.23 -30.24
N SER A 34 -25.96 -61.34 -31.22
CA SER A 34 -25.35 -61.06 -32.54
C SER A 34 -26.08 -59.87 -33.22
N ARG A 35 -25.29 -58.94 -33.78
CA ARG A 35 -25.46 -58.21 -35.07
C ARG A 35 -26.55 -57.14 -35.33
N PRO A 36 -26.31 -56.21 -36.30
CA PRO A 36 -26.55 -54.76 -36.19
C PRO A 36 -27.34 -54.12 -37.37
N CYS A 37 -27.60 -52.81 -37.31
CA CYS A 37 -27.93 -51.89 -38.43
C CYS A 37 -28.02 -50.45 -37.85
N LEU A 38 -27.67 -49.32 -38.46
CA LEU A 38 -27.59 -48.93 -39.87
C LEU A 38 -26.81 -47.58 -39.97
N VAL A 39 -25.92 -47.48 -40.96
CA VAL A 39 -25.17 -46.28 -41.37
C VAL A 39 -25.88 -45.65 -42.56
N ILE A 40 -26.15 -44.34 -42.54
CA ILE A 40 -26.36 -43.54 -43.77
C ILE A 40 -25.72 -42.15 -43.60
N ALA A 41 -24.90 -41.80 -44.60
CA ALA A 41 -24.17 -40.56 -44.79
C ALA A 41 -25.03 -39.48 -45.49
N ILE A 42 -24.60 -38.21 -45.46
CA ILE A 42 -24.57 -37.29 -46.62
C ILE A 42 -23.57 -36.15 -46.31
N TRP A 43 -22.53 -36.10 -47.13
CA TRP A 43 -21.71 -34.92 -47.43
C TRP A 43 -22.34 -34.19 -48.62
N VAL A 44 -22.18 -32.86 -48.70
CA VAL A 44 -21.87 -32.04 -49.90
C VAL A 44 -22.26 -30.59 -49.58
N LEU A 45 -21.27 -29.69 -49.52
CA LEU A 45 -21.22 -28.44 -50.31
C LEU A 45 -19.86 -27.77 -50.08
N ILE A 46 -19.00 -27.85 -51.10
CA ILE A 46 -17.80 -27.02 -51.30
C ILE A 46 -18.10 -26.13 -52.51
N GLY A 47 -17.75 -24.83 -52.43
CA GLY A 47 -17.71 -23.97 -53.62
C GLY A 47 -17.32 -22.52 -53.34
N CYS A 48 -16.00 -22.27 -53.22
CA CYS A 48 -15.17 -21.11 -53.63
C CYS A 48 -15.65 -19.66 -53.33
N ALA A 49 -14.80 -18.71 -52.91
CA ALA A 49 -13.47 -18.41 -53.43
C ALA A 49 -12.58 -17.61 -52.46
N THR A 50 -11.28 -17.74 -52.72
CA THR A 50 -10.09 -17.27 -52.02
C THR A 50 -9.75 -15.79 -52.23
N SER A 51 -9.22 -15.13 -51.19
CA SER A 51 -8.04 -14.28 -51.32
C SER A 51 -7.19 -14.35 -50.05
N SER A 52 -5.92 -14.68 -50.24
CA SER A 52 -4.92 -14.97 -49.23
C SER A 52 -4.28 -13.70 -48.66
N THR A 53 -4.20 -13.59 -47.34
CA THR A 53 -3.11 -12.88 -46.66
C THR A 53 -2.64 -13.74 -45.50
N THR A 54 -1.38 -14.11 -45.58
CA THR A 54 -0.65 -14.96 -44.63
C THR A 54 -0.65 -14.33 -43.24
N GLN A 55 -1.27 -15.00 -42.27
CA GLN A 55 -1.03 -14.79 -40.85
C GLN A 55 -0.65 -16.14 -40.22
N GLN A 56 0.44 -16.13 -39.46
CA GLN A 56 0.92 -17.24 -38.63
C GLN A 56 -0.20 -17.79 -37.74
N PRO A 57 -0.21 -19.10 -37.44
CA PRO A 57 -1.11 -19.62 -36.44
C PRO A 57 -0.69 -19.07 -35.07
N THR A 58 -1.50 -18.17 -34.51
CA THR A 58 -1.41 -17.80 -33.10
C THR A 58 -1.99 -18.97 -32.31
N GLU A 59 -1.10 -19.76 -31.70
CA GLU A 59 -1.45 -20.72 -30.65
C GLU A 59 -2.29 -20.00 -29.59
N GLU A 60 -3.53 -20.46 -29.39
CA GLU A 60 -4.31 -20.14 -28.21
C GLU A 60 -3.49 -20.55 -26.97
N ALA A 61 -3.14 -19.59 -26.13
CA ALA A 61 -2.38 -19.83 -24.90
C ALA A 61 -3.25 -20.63 -23.91
N THR A 62 -3.18 -21.96 -24.00
CA THR A 62 -3.73 -22.87 -23.01
C THR A 62 -3.11 -22.60 -21.63
N SER A 63 -3.92 -22.67 -20.57
CA SER A 63 -3.44 -22.53 -19.19
C SER A 63 -2.55 -23.74 -18.86
N PRO A 64 -1.50 -23.59 -18.04
CA PRO A 64 -0.59 -24.68 -17.75
C PRO A 64 -1.33 -25.77 -16.98
N SER A 65 -1.08 -27.04 -17.31
CA SER A 65 -1.71 -28.18 -16.66
C SER A 65 -0.69 -29.12 -16.06
N ILE A 66 -1.05 -29.71 -14.92
CA ILE A 66 -0.25 -30.76 -14.28
C ILE A 66 -0.51 -32.06 -15.05
N GLU A 67 0.52 -32.65 -15.63
CA GLU A 67 0.43 -33.84 -16.47
C GLU A 67 0.57 -35.14 -15.65
N ALA A 68 1.56 -35.19 -14.77
CA ALA A 68 1.89 -36.40 -14.02
C ALA A 68 2.46 -36.06 -12.63
N ILE A 69 2.21 -36.96 -11.67
CA ILE A 69 2.87 -36.98 -10.37
C ILE A 69 3.53 -38.35 -10.21
N THR A 70 4.86 -38.37 -10.24
CA THR A 70 5.67 -39.57 -10.09
C THR A 70 6.30 -39.59 -8.71
N ILE A 71 6.27 -40.74 -8.05
CA ILE A 71 6.88 -40.91 -6.73
C ILE A 71 7.99 -41.95 -6.87
N SER A 72 9.18 -41.60 -6.41
CA SER A 72 10.30 -42.51 -6.30
C SER A 72 10.80 -42.51 -4.86
N SER A 73 10.86 -43.68 -4.25
CA SER A 73 11.43 -43.84 -2.92
C SER A 73 12.71 -44.64 -2.98
N SER A 74 13.70 -44.14 -2.26
CA SER A 74 14.95 -44.83 -2.00
C SER A 74 14.92 -45.36 -0.57
N GLY A 75 13.97 -46.26 -0.28
CA GLY A 75 13.78 -46.84 1.05
C GLY A 75 13.40 -45.82 2.13
N ASP A 76 13.87 -46.04 3.37
CA ASP A 76 13.57 -45.18 4.54
C ASP A 76 14.40 -43.88 4.55
N GLU A 77 15.35 -43.71 3.62
CA GLU A 77 16.31 -42.59 3.59
C GLU A 77 15.82 -41.37 2.81
N MET A 78 15.14 -41.54 1.67
CA MET A 78 14.67 -40.39 0.90
C MET A 78 13.46 -40.74 0.03
N THR A 79 12.45 -39.87 0.04
CA THR A 79 11.30 -39.94 -0.87
C THR A 79 11.29 -38.72 -1.78
N VAL A 80 11.23 -38.94 -3.09
CA VAL A 80 11.18 -37.86 -4.09
C VAL A 80 9.83 -37.89 -4.78
N VAL A 81 9.09 -36.79 -4.68
CA VAL A 81 7.83 -36.54 -5.38
C VAL A 81 8.12 -35.58 -6.54
N GLU A 82 7.96 -36.06 -7.77
CA GLU A 82 8.19 -35.30 -8.99
C GLU A 82 6.85 -34.96 -9.66
N ILE A 83 6.62 -33.68 -9.93
CA ILE A 83 5.38 -33.16 -10.50
C ILE A 83 5.71 -32.52 -11.85
N THR A 84 5.19 -33.10 -12.94
CA THR A 84 5.46 -32.67 -14.31
C THR A 84 4.35 -31.75 -14.81
N ASN A 85 4.73 -30.58 -15.34
CA ASN A 85 3.81 -29.59 -15.88
C ASN A 85 4.07 -29.37 -17.38
N THR A 86 3.05 -28.92 -18.12
CA THR A 86 3.18 -28.58 -19.55
C THR A 86 4.20 -27.45 -19.81
N ARG A 87 4.36 -26.54 -18.85
CA ARG A 87 5.33 -25.44 -18.85
C ARG A 87 5.76 -25.12 -17.42
N SER A 88 6.91 -24.47 -17.25
CA SER A 88 7.36 -23.96 -15.94
C SER A 88 6.28 -23.03 -15.34
N VAL A 89 5.97 -23.27 -14.07
CA VAL A 89 4.88 -22.61 -13.34
C VAL A 89 5.36 -22.21 -11.96
N PRO A 90 4.96 -21.02 -11.46
CA PRO A 90 5.31 -20.60 -10.12
C PRO A 90 4.62 -21.53 -9.10
N TYR A 91 5.36 -21.90 -8.06
CA TYR A 91 4.88 -22.74 -6.97
C TYR A 91 5.23 -22.16 -5.61
N THR A 92 4.46 -22.51 -4.58
CA THR A 92 4.74 -22.18 -3.17
C THR A 92 4.65 -23.44 -2.33
N THR A 93 5.65 -23.69 -1.47
CA THR A 93 5.71 -24.90 -0.64
C THR A 93 5.84 -24.55 0.83
N PHE A 94 5.02 -25.16 1.69
CA PHE A 94 5.11 -24.98 3.14
C PHE A 94 4.70 -26.26 3.88
N LYS A 95 5.32 -26.49 5.05
CA LYS A 95 5.03 -27.65 5.91
C LYS A 95 4.10 -27.24 7.06
N LEU A 96 3.13 -28.10 7.35
CA LEU A 96 2.18 -27.97 8.44
C LEU A 96 2.39 -29.14 9.41
N ILE A 97 2.41 -28.85 10.71
CA ILE A 97 2.77 -29.84 11.74
C ILE A 97 1.53 -30.55 12.31
N ASP A 98 0.33 -29.97 12.15
CA ASP A 98 -0.91 -30.55 12.65
C ASP A 98 -2.06 -30.49 11.62
N PRO A 99 -2.45 -31.63 11.01
CA PRO A 99 -1.67 -32.86 10.84
C PRO A 99 -0.40 -32.67 9.99
N LEU A 100 0.64 -33.49 10.21
CA LEU A 100 1.92 -33.46 9.50
C LEU A 100 1.74 -33.61 7.98
N ARG A 101 1.99 -32.53 7.22
CA ARG A 101 1.87 -32.51 5.75
C ARG A 101 2.69 -31.40 5.12
N VAL A 102 3.13 -31.60 3.88
CA VAL A 102 3.72 -30.56 3.02
C VAL A 102 2.68 -30.15 1.99
N VAL A 103 2.41 -28.86 1.89
CA VAL A 103 1.46 -28.27 0.94
C VAL A 103 2.23 -27.55 -0.13
N LEU A 104 1.91 -27.85 -1.38
CA LEU A 104 2.49 -27.26 -2.58
C LEU A 104 1.37 -26.65 -3.43
N ASP A 105 1.32 -25.33 -3.49
CA ASP A 105 0.37 -24.58 -4.31
C ASP A 105 1.02 -24.24 -5.66
N ILE A 106 0.51 -24.82 -6.75
CA ILE A 106 1.05 -24.71 -8.10
C ILE A 106 0.10 -23.89 -8.97
N GLY A 107 0.61 -22.94 -9.76
CA GLY A 107 -0.18 -22.22 -10.76
C GLY A 107 -0.50 -23.12 -11.96
N GLY A 108 -1.73 -23.61 -12.07
CA GLY A 108 -2.17 -24.52 -13.14
C GLY A 108 -3.41 -25.32 -12.75
N ILE A 109 -4.05 -25.96 -13.73
CA ILE A 109 -5.24 -26.83 -13.55
C ILE A 109 -4.77 -28.30 -13.57
N PRO A 110 -5.31 -29.22 -12.73
CA PRO A 110 -4.94 -30.62 -12.84
C PRO A 110 -5.44 -31.20 -14.17
N GLY A 111 -4.63 -32.00 -14.85
CA GLY A 111 -5.07 -32.73 -16.05
C GLY A 111 -6.23 -33.69 -15.75
N ASN A 112 -7.10 -33.93 -16.75
CA ASN A 112 -8.32 -34.73 -16.61
C ASN A 112 -8.11 -36.18 -16.15
N GLU A 113 -6.86 -36.69 -16.16
CA GLU A 113 -6.54 -38.10 -15.86
C GLU A 113 -5.86 -38.30 -14.48
N LEU A 114 -5.66 -37.25 -13.67
CA LEU A 114 -4.99 -37.38 -12.36
C LEU A 114 -5.98 -37.77 -11.24
N PRO A 115 -5.65 -38.79 -10.42
CA PRO A 115 -6.50 -39.18 -9.29
C PRO A 115 -6.47 -38.11 -8.18
N LEU A 116 -7.63 -37.78 -7.62
CA LEU A 116 -7.77 -36.77 -6.55
C LEU A 116 -7.03 -37.15 -5.24
N PHE A 117 -6.76 -38.44 -5.05
CA PHE A 117 -6.00 -38.97 -3.94
C PHE A 117 -5.18 -40.18 -4.39
N THR A 118 -3.88 -40.15 -4.12
CA THR A 118 -2.95 -41.25 -4.40
C THR A 118 -2.39 -41.76 -3.07
N PRO A 119 -2.75 -42.97 -2.60
CA PRO A 119 -2.13 -43.57 -1.43
C PRO A 119 -0.69 -44.00 -1.76
N VAL A 120 0.27 -43.67 -0.88
CA VAL A 120 1.70 -43.96 -1.10
C VAL A 120 2.21 -44.95 -0.05
N ASN A 121 1.96 -44.68 1.24
CA ASN A 121 2.26 -45.56 2.38
C ASN A 121 3.70 -46.10 2.44
N ASP A 122 4.69 -45.25 2.16
CA ASP A 122 6.08 -45.66 1.98
C ASP A 122 6.99 -45.36 3.18
N GLY A 123 6.43 -45.46 4.39
CA GLY A 123 7.14 -45.16 5.65
C GLY A 123 7.39 -43.66 5.94
N ASN A 124 7.52 -42.84 4.90
CA ASN A 124 7.77 -41.40 4.97
C ASN A 124 6.54 -40.56 4.54
N VAL A 125 5.82 -41.00 3.50
CA VAL A 125 4.62 -40.34 2.96
C VAL A 125 3.40 -41.26 3.08
N ILE A 126 2.30 -40.73 3.63
CA ILE A 126 1.01 -41.42 3.80
C ILE A 126 0.26 -41.43 2.46
N GLY A 127 0.11 -40.27 1.84
CA GLY A 127 -0.62 -40.11 0.59
C GLY A 127 -0.56 -38.67 0.06
N ILE A 128 -0.89 -38.50 -1.21
CA ILE A 128 -0.95 -37.21 -1.89
C ILE A 128 -2.41 -36.90 -2.21
N HIS A 129 -2.88 -35.71 -1.83
CA HIS A 129 -4.23 -35.22 -2.13
C HIS A 129 -4.16 -33.98 -3.02
N LEU A 130 -5.01 -33.93 -4.04
CA LEU A 130 -5.12 -32.81 -4.96
C LEU A 130 -6.41 -32.05 -4.67
N GLU A 131 -6.29 -30.77 -4.33
CA GLU A 131 -7.41 -29.85 -4.15
C GLU A 131 -7.34 -28.76 -5.23
N GLN A 132 -8.43 -28.58 -5.98
CA GLN A 132 -8.52 -27.47 -6.93
C GLN A 132 -8.95 -26.19 -6.17
N GLY A 133 -8.28 -25.06 -6.45
CA GLY A 133 -8.66 -23.76 -5.93
C GLY A 133 -10.08 -23.35 -6.35
N LYS A 134 -10.64 -22.32 -5.69
CA LYS A 134 -11.93 -21.73 -6.12
C LYS A 134 -11.84 -21.32 -7.60
N ALA A 135 -12.97 -21.36 -8.31
CA ALA A 135 -13.05 -21.24 -9.78
C ALA A 135 -12.31 -20.04 -10.43
N ASP A 136 -11.97 -18.99 -9.68
CA ASP A 136 -11.20 -17.82 -10.17
C ASP A 136 -9.67 -17.96 -10.06
N ASP A 137 -9.13 -18.85 -9.22
CA ASP A 137 -7.72 -18.76 -8.80
C ASP A 137 -6.74 -19.57 -9.67
N LYS A 138 -7.23 -20.44 -10.57
CA LYS A 138 -6.41 -21.31 -11.46
C LYS A 138 -5.17 -21.95 -10.76
N THR A 139 -5.28 -22.21 -9.47
CA THR A 139 -4.26 -22.81 -8.61
C THR A 139 -4.67 -24.23 -8.24
N THR A 140 -3.71 -25.15 -8.24
CA THR A 140 -3.89 -26.50 -7.74
C THR A 140 -3.04 -26.69 -6.50
N ARG A 141 -3.68 -27.11 -5.42
CA ARG A 141 -3.04 -27.42 -4.15
C ARG A 141 -2.74 -28.92 -4.10
N VAL A 142 -1.47 -29.26 -3.97
CA VAL A 142 -0.98 -30.63 -3.75
C VAL A 142 -0.62 -30.77 -2.28
N VAL A 143 -1.34 -31.63 -1.56
CA VAL A 143 -1.13 -31.89 -0.13
C VAL A 143 -0.48 -33.26 0.03
N VAL A 144 0.79 -33.28 0.45
CA VAL A 144 1.55 -34.50 0.72
C VAL A 144 1.51 -34.79 2.22
N GLY A 145 0.74 -35.80 2.63
CA GLY A 145 0.65 -36.22 4.04
C GLY A 145 1.92 -36.97 4.47
N LEU A 146 2.57 -36.52 5.55
CA LEU A 146 3.80 -37.14 6.06
C LEU A 146 3.49 -38.10 7.21
N ALA A 147 4.19 -39.24 7.26
CA ALA A 147 4.06 -40.24 8.32
C ALA A 147 4.89 -39.90 9.56
N ARG A 148 6.00 -39.15 9.38
CA ARG A 148 6.92 -38.70 10.43
C ARG A 148 7.47 -37.31 10.08
N ASP A 149 8.14 -36.67 11.03
CA ASP A 149 8.71 -35.34 10.84
C ASP A 149 9.96 -35.41 9.94
N LEU A 150 9.83 -34.98 8.67
CA LEU A 150 10.89 -35.05 7.64
C LEU A 150 11.28 -33.65 7.16
N ASP A 151 12.55 -33.41 6.91
CA ASP A 151 13.01 -32.20 6.23
C ASP A 151 12.72 -32.30 4.73
N TYR A 152 12.52 -31.16 4.08
CA TYR A 152 12.16 -31.12 2.66
C TYR A 152 12.97 -30.09 1.89
N GLU A 153 13.38 -30.46 0.69
CA GLU A 153 14.03 -29.59 -0.29
C GLU A 153 13.22 -29.61 -1.59
N VAL A 154 13.11 -28.46 -2.26
CA VAL A 154 12.39 -28.35 -3.53
C VAL A 154 13.31 -27.82 -4.61
N ALA A 155 13.38 -28.55 -5.72
CA ALA A 155 14.18 -28.18 -6.89
C ALA A 155 13.31 -28.17 -8.16
N GLU A 156 13.51 -27.18 -9.02
CA GLU A 156 12.85 -27.09 -10.32
C GLU A 156 13.83 -27.52 -11.43
N ARG A 157 13.39 -28.42 -12.32
CA ARG A 157 14.12 -28.78 -13.56
C ARG A 157 13.15 -29.04 -14.69
N ASP A 158 13.36 -28.44 -15.86
CA ASP A 158 12.70 -28.80 -17.14
C ASP A 158 11.18 -29.00 -17.02
N ASN A 159 10.46 -27.98 -16.53
CA ASN A 159 9.00 -27.98 -16.30
C ASN A 159 8.50 -29.02 -15.26
N SER A 160 9.40 -29.59 -14.46
CA SER A 160 9.07 -30.45 -13.33
C SER A 160 9.51 -29.84 -11.99
N ILE A 161 8.69 -30.06 -10.96
CA ILE A 161 8.97 -29.67 -9.57
C ILE A 161 9.28 -30.96 -8.80
N ARG A 162 10.47 -31.05 -8.23
CA ARG A 162 10.90 -32.18 -7.39
C ARG A 162 10.92 -31.79 -5.92
N LEU A 163 10.11 -32.47 -5.11
CA LEU A 163 10.09 -32.38 -3.66
C LEU A 163 10.83 -33.59 -3.09
N MET A 164 12.00 -33.34 -2.48
CA MET A 164 12.84 -34.35 -1.84
C MET A 164 12.58 -34.31 -0.34
N LEU A 165 12.23 -35.46 0.26
CA LEU A 165 11.91 -35.61 1.67
C LEU A 165 12.94 -36.53 2.32
N SER A 166 13.64 -36.05 3.35
CA SER A 166 14.68 -36.79 4.06
C SER A 166 14.49 -36.74 5.59
N PRO A 167 14.93 -37.78 6.33
CA PRO A 167 14.92 -37.78 7.78
C PRO A 167 15.96 -36.79 8.32
N LYS A 168 15.58 -36.09 9.38
CA LYS A 168 16.42 -35.09 10.06
C LYS A 168 17.68 -35.76 10.62
N SER A 169 18.87 -35.43 10.09
CA SER A 169 20.14 -36.00 10.53
C SER A 169 20.48 -35.55 11.96
N VAL A 170 20.67 -36.50 12.88
CA VAL A 170 21.25 -36.25 14.21
C VAL A 170 22.77 -36.19 14.04
N PRO A 171 23.48 -35.17 14.55
CA PRO A 171 24.94 -35.17 14.56
C PRO A 171 25.45 -36.33 15.41
N GLU A 172 26.31 -37.18 14.83
CA GLU A 172 26.97 -38.26 15.56
C GLU A 172 27.92 -37.68 16.62
N GLU A 173 27.62 -37.98 17.89
CA GLU A 173 28.60 -37.93 18.97
C GLU A 173 29.66 -39.01 18.74
N THR A 174 30.92 -38.62 18.54
CA THR A 174 32.07 -39.52 18.75
C THR A 174 32.89 -38.98 19.92
N SER A 175 33.10 -39.86 20.90
CA SER A 175 33.70 -39.64 22.21
C SER A 175 35.24 -39.75 22.24
N GLU A 176 35.82 -39.22 23.33
CA GLU A 176 37.20 -39.43 23.88
C GLU A 176 38.38 -38.73 23.15
N GLN A 177 39.36 -38.05 23.78
CA GLN A 177 39.82 -37.87 25.17
C GLN A 177 40.67 -36.56 25.27
N PRO A 178 41.04 -36.05 26.48
CA PRO A 178 41.75 -34.78 26.66
C PRO A 178 43.29 -34.95 26.76
N GLY A 179 44.06 -34.00 26.20
CA GLY A 179 45.52 -33.98 26.33
C GLY A 179 46.22 -32.75 25.71
N THR A 180 46.46 -31.75 26.55
CA THR A 180 47.68 -30.93 26.77
C THR A 180 48.65 -30.56 25.62
N GLU A 181 49.00 -29.26 25.63
CA GLU A 181 50.30 -28.60 25.34
C GLU A 181 50.77 -28.20 23.91
N MET A 182 50.89 -26.86 23.79
CA MET A 182 52.05 -26.09 23.30
C MET A 182 52.37 -25.91 21.80
N ALA A 183 52.37 -24.62 21.44
CA ALA A 183 53.41 -23.88 20.71
C ALA A 183 53.36 -23.74 19.17
N ALA A 184 53.11 -22.48 18.79
CA ALA A 184 53.89 -21.65 17.85
C ALA A 184 53.89 -21.94 16.34
N GLY A 185 53.58 -20.89 15.56
CA GLY A 185 54.10 -20.74 14.19
C GLY A 185 53.18 -19.99 13.23
N ALA A 186 53.49 -18.72 12.96
CA ALA A 186 52.78 -17.82 12.06
C ALA A 186 52.93 -18.18 10.56
N LYS A 187 51.88 -17.96 9.75
CA LYS A 187 51.89 -17.00 8.61
C LYS A 187 50.54 -16.91 7.90
N GLU A 188 50.31 -15.72 7.37
CA GLU A 188 49.16 -15.17 6.64
C GLU A 188 48.67 -16.04 5.47
N THR A 189 47.35 -16.15 5.30
CA THR A 189 46.66 -15.85 4.03
C THR A 189 45.18 -15.60 4.27
N GLU A 190 44.67 -14.54 3.64
CA GLU A 190 43.25 -14.17 3.57
C GLU A 190 42.42 -15.29 2.93
N ASP A 191 41.32 -15.70 3.55
CA ASP A 191 40.04 -15.84 2.84
C ASP A 191 38.85 -15.84 3.84
N ALA A 192 37.70 -15.45 3.31
CA ALA A 192 36.44 -15.10 3.95
C ALA A 192 35.98 -16.01 5.11
N GLY A 193 35.86 -15.43 6.30
CA GLY A 193 35.12 -16.00 7.41
C GLY A 193 33.66 -15.55 7.39
N GLU A 194 32.77 -16.44 6.96
CA GLU A 194 31.35 -16.43 7.34
C GLU A 194 31.26 -16.40 8.87
N SER A 195 30.82 -15.28 9.43
CA SER A 195 30.34 -15.25 10.80
C SER A 195 28.89 -15.71 10.80
N GLU A 196 28.64 -16.98 11.11
CA GLU A 196 27.38 -17.41 11.71
C GLU A 196 27.17 -16.57 12.98
N GLN A 197 26.28 -15.57 12.92
CA GLN A 197 25.79 -14.93 14.13
C GLN A 197 24.75 -15.84 14.77
N GLU A 198 25.12 -16.33 15.96
CA GLU A 198 24.29 -17.09 16.89
C GLU A 198 22.89 -16.50 17.07
N ALA A 199 21.92 -17.39 17.32
CA ALA A 199 20.53 -17.07 17.55
C ALA A 199 20.36 -16.07 18.72
N THR A 200 20.09 -14.81 18.39
CA THR A 200 19.69 -13.78 19.36
C THR A 200 18.45 -14.26 20.11
N GLU A 201 18.52 -14.33 21.44
CA GLU A 201 17.36 -14.63 22.28
C GLU A 201 16.21 -13.63 22.02
N PRO A 202 14.95 -14.09 22.02
CA PRO A 202 13.81 -13.22 21.72
C PRO A 202 13.74 -12.08 22.75
N ARG A 203 13.69 -10.83 22.27
CA ARG A 203 13.55 -9.65 23.14
C ARG A 203 12.18 -9.65 23.82
N ILE A 204 12.17 -9.90 25.12
CA ILE A 204 10.97 -9.84 25.96
C ILE A 204 10.80 -8.39 26.44
N PHE A 205 9.69 -7.75 26.09
CA PHE A 205 9.40 -6.37 26.49
C PHE A 205 8.56 -6.28 27.78
N PHE A 206 7.88 -7.37 28.15
CA PHE A 206 6.98 -7.43 29.30
C PHE A 206 7.14 -8.73 30.06
N GLU A 207 7.07 -8.65 31.39
CA GLU A 207 6.96 -9.83 32.25
C GLU A 207 5.54 -10.40 32.21
N PRO A 208 5.38 -11.74 32.16
CA PRO A 208 4.07 -12.38 32.08
C PRO A 208 3.24 -12.13 33.34
N ARG A 209 1.96 -11.79 33.18
CA ARG A 209 1.01 -11.68 34.29
C ARG A 209 0.24 -12.98 34.47
N ALA A 210 -0.19 -13.31 35.69
CA ALA A 210 -1.01 -14.49 35.94
C ALA A 210 -2.41 -14.34 35.33
N THR A 211 -2.64 -14.92 34.14
CA THR A 211 -3.95 -15.02 33.47
C THR A 211 -4.13 -16.40 32.84
N ASP A 212 -5.38 -16.79 32.59
CA ASP A 212 -5.70 -18.05 31.90
C ASP A 212 -5.48 -17.97 30.37
N LEU A 213 -5.51 -16.76 29.81
CA LEU A 213 -5.28 -16.48 28.38
C LEU A 213 -3.79 -16.33 28.08
N ASN A 214 -3.38 -16.68 26.87
CA ASN A 214 -2.01 -16.53 26.38
C ASN A 214 -1.66 -15.03 26.24
N GLN A 215 -0.42 -14.65 26.56
CA GLN A 215 0.01 -13.24 26.51
C GLN A 215 1.12 -13.03 25.49
N ILE A 216 0.99 -11.97 24.69
CA ILE A 216 2.11 -11.48 23.89
C ILE A 216 3.05 -10.65 24.75
N LEU A 217 4.29 -11.11 24.83
CA LEU A 217 5.37 -10.47 25.57
C LEU A 217 6.22 -9.56 24.68
N GLY A 218 6.20 -9.78 23.36
CA GLY A 218 6.94 -8.95 22.41
C GLY A 218 6.61 -9.24 20.96
N ILE A 219 6.74 -8.22 20.12
CA ILE A 219 6.73 -8.33 18.66
C ILE A 219 7.96 -7.56 18.18
N ASP A 220 8.92 -8.28 17.60
CA ASP A 220 10.20 -7.72 17.19
C ASP A 220 10.51 -8.05 15.72
N PHE A 221 11.24 -7.14 15.08
CA PHE A 221 11.69 -7.28 13.70
C PHE A 221 13.20 -7.17 13.65
N THR A 222 13.83 -8.17 13.05
CA THR A 222 15.29 -8.28 12.96
C THR A 222 15.72 -8.51 11.52
N MET A 223 16.83 -7.90 11.12
CA MET A 223 17.45 -8.13 9.83
C MET A 223 18.40 -9.32 9.93
N LEU A 224 18.29 -10.26 9.01
CA LEU A 224 19.21 -11.38 8.84
C LEU A 224 20.22 -11.04 7.73
N GLN A 225 21.26 -11.86 7.59
CA GLN A 225 22.24 -11.68 6.52
C GLN A 225 21.60 -11.79 5.12
N HIS A 226 22.23 -11.16 4.12
CA HIS A 226 21.80 -11.20 2.72
C HIS A 226 20.39 -10.62 2.45
N GLY A 227 19.95 -9.62 3.22
CA GLY A 227 18.67 -8.92 2.99
C GLY A 227 17.42 -9.71 3.41
N LYS A 228 17.60 -10.87 4.06
CA LYS A 228 16.52 -11.61 4.72
C LYS A 228 16.03 -10.86 5.96
N SER A 229 14.79 -11.10 6.37
CA SER A 229 14.22 -10.45 7.55
C SER A 229 13.39 -11.40 8.39
N ARG A 230 13.45 -11.27 9.71
CA ARG A 230 12.78 -12.14 10.67
C ARG A 230 11.82 -11.34 11.55
N LEU A 231 10.56 -11.77 11.60
CA LEU A 231 9.54 -11.29 12.54
C LEU A 231 9.40 -12.32 13.67
N THR A 232 9.60 -11.88 14.92
CA THR A 232 9.44 -12.74 16.10
C THR A 232 8.28 -12.25 16.96
N VAL A 233 7.33 -13.13 17.22
CA VAL A 233 6.21 -12.90 18.13
C VAL A 233 6.43 -13.76 19.37
N THR A 234 6.79 -13.13 20.47
CA THR A 234 7.10 -13.80 21.74
C THR A 234 5.84 -13.96 22.58
N THR A 235 5.54 -15.17 23.03
CA THR A 235 4.35 -15.52 23.80
C THR A 235 4.73 -16.14 25.15
N ASP A 236 3.85 -16.04 26.16
CA ASP A 236 4.10 -16.65 27.48
C ASP A 236 4.07 -18.19 27.43
N ARG A 237 3.19 -18.74 26.58
CA ARG A 237 2.97 -20.16 26.34
C ARG A 237 2.82 -20.43 24.85
N LYS A 238 2.86 -21.69 24.43
CA LYS A 238 2.61 -22.09 23.05
C LYS A 238 1.22 -21.65 22.59
N ALA A 239 1.15 -20.74 21.62
CA ALA A 239 -0.10 -20.16 21.11
C ALA A 239 -0.63 -20.92 19.89
N SER A 240 -1.94 -21.14 19.82
CA SER A 240 -2.57 -21.61 18.58
C SER A 240 -2.66 -20.45 17.58
N TYR A 241 -2.16 -20.66 16.36
CA TYR A 241 -2.11 -19.63 15.33
C TYR A 241 -2.67 -20.12 13.99
N ASN A 242 -3.21 -19.18 13.23
CA ASN A 242 -3.58 -19.38 11.83
C ASN A 242 -2.95 -18.25 11.00
N LEU A 243 -2.21 -18.60 9.96
CA LEU A 243 -1.56 -17.64 9.06
C LEU A 243 -2.22 -17.73 7.69
N GLU A 244 -2.95 -16.68 7.32
CA GLU A 244 -3.69 -16.61 6.05
C GLU A 244 -3.16 -15.44 5.22
N ARG A 245 -2.92 -15.67 3.92
CA ARG A 245 -2.61 -14.58 2.99
C ARG A 245 -3.92 -13.92 2.55
N LYS A 246 -4.17 -12.67 3.00
CA LYS A 246 -5.39 -11.91 2.65
C LYS A 246 -5.28 -11.22 1.28
N THR A 247 -4.08 -10.76 0.94
CA THR A 247 -3.76 -10.16 -0.37
C THR A 247 -2.35 -10.60 -0.77
N PRO A 248 -1.92 -10.41 -2.04
CA PRO A 248 -0.56 -10.79 -2.46
C PRO A 248 0.55 -10.19 -1.58
N LYS A 249 0.31 -9.01 -0.99
CA LYS A 249 1.25 -8.26 -0.14
C LYS A 249 0.87 -8.20 1.33
N THR A 250 -0.17 -8.90 1.79
CA THR A 250 -0.59 -8.86 3.20
C THR A 250 -0.81 -10.27 3.74
N LEU A 251 -0.05 -10.63 4.77
CA LEU A 251 -0.25 -11.82 5.58
C LEU A 251 -1.00 -11.45 6.86
N LEU A 252 -1.98 -12.26 7.23
CA LEU A 252 -2.76 -12.10 8.46
C LEU A 252 -2.46 -13.27 9.38
N LEU A 253 -1.72 -13.01 10.46
CA LEU A 253 -1.49 -13.97 11.54
C LEU A 253 -2.56 -13.76 12.62
N THR A 254 -3.45 -14.73 12.80
CA THR A 254 -4.45 -14.72 13.87
C THR A 254 -4.03 -15.64 14.99
N LEU A 255 -4.09 -15.14 16.22
CA LEU A 255 -3.81 -15.85 17.46
C LEU A 255 -5.11 -15.94 18.26
N GLU A 256 -5.51 -17.16 18.59
CA GLU A 256 -6.72 -17.41 19.36
C GLU A 256 -6.43 -17.32 20.87
N GLU A 257 -7.43 -16.90 21.64
CA GLU A 257 -7.35 -16.83 23.11
C GLU A 257 -6.13 -16.08 23.66
N THR A 258 -5.70 -15.03 22.94
CA THR A 258 -4.45 -14.31 23.22
C THR A 258 -4.72 -12.85 23.53
N ILE A 259 -4.13 -12.32 24.60
CA ILE A 259 -4.19 -10.91 25.00
C ILE A 259 -2.88 -10.17 24.68
N ILE A 260 -3.00 -8.88 24.34
CA ILE A 260 -1.87 -8.02 23.99
C ILE A 260 -1.82 -6.79 24.92
N PRO A 261 -0.65 -6.44 25.49
CA PRO A 261 -0.47 -5.18 26.20
C PRO A 261 -0.76 -3.96 25.30
N PRO A 262 -1.35 -2.86 25.85
CA PRO A 262 -1.74 -1.70 25.03
C PRO A 262 -0.55 -1.01 24.34
N LEU A 263 0.67 -1.18 24.86
CA LEU A 263 1.89 -0.63 24.25
C LEU A 263 2.29 -1.38 22.96
N LEU A 264 1.92 -2.65 22.83
CA LEU A 264 2.17 -3.47 21.64
C LEU A 264 1.03 -3.38 20.61
N LEU A 265 -0.04 -2.63 20.89
CA LEU A 265 -1.09 -2.31 19.91
C LEU A 265 -0.65 -1.28 18.86
N ARG A 266 0.51 -0.65 19.07
CA ARG A 266 1.08 0.30 18.11
C ARG A 266 1.59 -0.45 16.89
N ARG A 267 1.38 0.11 15.70
CA ARG A 267 1.96 -0.41 14.46
C ARG A 267 3.50 -0.43 14.56
N LEU A 268 4.11 -1.55 14.18
CA LEU A 268 5.54 -1.69 14.00
C LEU A 268 5.89 -1.25 12.57
N ASP A 269 6.73 -0.23 12.45
CA ASP A 269 7.09 0.39 11.17
C ASP A 269 8.50 -0.04 10.75
N SER A 270 8.61 -0.86 9.72
CA SER A 270 9.88 -1.36 9.17
C SER A 270 10.19 -0.77 7.79
N THR A 271 9.51 0.31 7.39
CA THR A 271 9.63 0.99 6.10
C THR A 271 11.06 1.45 5.75
N HIS A 272 11.93 1.62 6.73
CA HIS A 272 13.31 2.08 6.53
C HIS A 272 14.36 0.96 6.54
N PHE A 273 13.97 -0.30 6.75
CA PHE A 273 14.89 -1.43 6.70
C PHE A 273 14.92 -2.04 5.29
N GLU A 274 15.98 -2.74 4.92
CA GLU A 274 16.11 -3.39 3.59
C GLU A 274 15.31 -4.69 3.45
N GLY A 275 14.61 -5.12 4.50
CA GLY A 275 13.84 -6.36 4.52
C GLY A 275 12.51 -6.30 3.77
N ALA A 276 11.89 -7.47 3.60
CA ALA A 276 10.64 -7.62 2.86
C ALA A 276 9.40 -7.11 3.58
N VAL A 277 9.45 -6.98 4.91
CA VAL A 277 8.33 -6.48 5.73
C VAL A 277 8.30 -4.96 5.69
N ASP A 278 7.16 -4.40 5.31
CA ASP A 278 6.92 -2.95 5.27
C ASP A 278 6.39 -2.43 6.61
N ARG A 279 5.35 -3.09 7.13
CA ARG A 279 4.68 -2.71 8.38
C ARG A 279 3.94 -3.88 9.01
N VAL A 280 3.91 -3.95 10.33
CA VAL A 280 3.05 -4.89 11.08
C VAL A 280 2.03 -4.13 11.89
N THR A 281 0.75 -4.44 11.71
CA THR A 281 -0.37 -3.81 12.43
C THR A 281 -1.09 -4.83 13.29
N SER A 282 -1.14 -4.59 14.58
CA SER A 282 -1.87 -5.40 15.56
C SER A 282 -3.29 -4.89 15.75
N GLY A 283 -4.28 -5.78 15.62
CA GLY A 283 -5.68 -5.55 15.98
C GLY A 283 -6.12 -6.57 17.03
N TYR A 284 -6.76 -6.12 18.10
CA TYR A 284 -7.28 -7.00 19.15
C TYR A 284 -8.80 -6.87 19.24
N SER A 285 -9.52 -7.98 19.08
CA SER A 285 -10.97 -8.05 19.32
C SER A 285 -11.21 -8.49 20.76
N SER A 286 -11.65 -7.56 21.62
CA SER A 286 -11.98 -7.88 23.02
C SER A 286 -13.20 -8.80 23.16
N THR A 287 -14.06 -8.87 22.14
CA THR A 287 -15.26 -9.73 22.12
C THR A 287 -14.90 -11.18 21.84
N ASP A 288 -14.05 -11.41 20.84
CA ASP A 288 -13.69 -12.76 20.38
C ASP A 288 -12.40 -13.29 21.04
N LYS A 289 -11.74 -12.46 21.87
CA LYS A 289 -10.42 -12.74 22.47
C LYS A 289 -9.39 -13.19 21.43
N ARG A 290 -9.47 -12.60 20.23
CA ARG A 290 -8.62 -12.90 19.09
C ARG A 290 -7.72 -11.72 18.80
N LEU A 291 -6.45 -12.01 18.63
CA LEU A 291 -5.48 -11.06 18.14
C LEU A 291 -5.21 -11.32 16.66
N SER A 292 -5.21 -10.28 15.85
CA SER A 292 -4.80 -10.31 14.45
C SER A 292 -3.58 -9.42 14.23
N LEU A 293 -2.57 -9.97 13.56
CA LEU A 293 -1.37 -9.27 13.14
C LEU A 293 -1.37 -9.22 11.60
N ALA A 294 -1.68 -8.05 11.06
CA ALA A 294 -1.61 -7.80 9.63
C ALA A 294 -0.18 -7.36 9.26
N ILE A 295 0.55 -8.24 8.60
CA ILE A 295 1.92 -8.07 8.13
C ILE A 295 1.85 -7.65 6.66
N SER A 296 2.17 -6.39 6.38
CA SER A 296 2.28 -5.86 5.03
C SER A 296 3.71 -6.06 4.51
N LEU A 297 3.83 -6.67 3.34
CA LEU A 297 5.07 -6.94 2.62
C LEU A 297 5.26 -5.94 1.48
N ARG A 298 6.50 -5.60 1.16
CA ARG A 298 6.83 -4.74 0.01
C ARG A 298 6.65 -5.47 -1.31
N ASP A 299 7.02 -6.73 -1.30
CA ASP A 299 6.95 -7.63 -2.44
C ASP A 299 6.59 -9.05 -2.00
N ILE A 300 6.19 -9.88 -2.96
CA ILE A 300 5.84 -11.27 -2.71
C ILE A 300 7.14 -12.06 -2.53
N VAL A 301 7.46 -12.39 -1.28
CA VAL A 301 8.67 -13.14 -0.92
C VAL A 301 8.32 -14.50 -0.31
N PRO A 302 9.16 -15.53 -0.51
CA PRO A 302 9.04 -16.78 0.23
C PRO A 302 9.26 -16.52 1.72
N PHE A 303 8.52 -17.23 2.57
CA PHE A 303 8.68 -17.14 4.02
C PHE A 303 8.60 -18.51 4.68
N HIS A 304 9.33 -18.68 5.78
CA HIS A 304 9.34 -19.87 6.61
C HIS A 304 8.76 -19.53 7.99
N VAL A 305 8.01 -20.44 8.61
CA VAL A 305 7.40 -20.23 9.92
C VAL A 305 7.86 -21.32 10.86
N ASP A 306 8.54 -20.91 11.93
CA ASP A 306 8.95 -21.77 13.02
C ASP A 306 8.16 -21.45 14.28
N GLN A 307 7.62 -22.47 14.93
CA GLN A 307 6.95 -22.32 16.22
C GLN A 307 7.78 -22.97 17.33
N SER A 308 8.12 -22.16 18.32
CA SER A 308 8.72 -22.59 19.59
C SER A 308 7.70 -22.52 20.72
N ASP A 309 8.01 -23.11 21.88
CA ASP A 309 7.15 -23.03 23.07
C ASP A 309 7.01 -21.59 23.61
N SER A 310 7.96 -20.71 23.29
CA SER A 310 8.04 -19.32 23.74
C SER A 310 7.71 -18.28 22.66
N GLY A 311 7.27 -18.70 21.48
CA GLY A 311 6.92 -17.75 20.41
C GLY A 311 6.97 -18.31 18.99
N ILE A 312 6.53 -17.48 18.04
CA ILE A 312 6.45 -17.78 16.61
C ILE A 312 7.48 -16.91 15.87
N ARG A 313 8.30 -17.51 15.03
CA ARG A 313 9.29 -16.84 14.17
C ARG A 313 8.86 -16.99 12.71
N ILE A 314 8.91 -15.89 11.97
CA ILE A 314 8.61 -15.85 10.55
C ILE A 314 9.78 -15.24 9.81
N ASP A 315 10.45 -16.04 8.99
CA ASP A 315 11.63 -15.66 8.23
C ASP A 315 11.25 -15.40 6.78
N PHE A 316 11.51 -14.18 6.31
CA PHE A 316 11.23 -13.73 4.97
C PHE A 316 12.50 -13.70 4.12
N GLY A 317 12.39 -14.14 2.87
CA GLY A 317 13.45 -14.04 1.86
C GLY A 317 13.81 -12.60 1.48
N PRO A 318 14.91 -12.39 0.75
CA PRO A 318 15.35 -11.07 0.32
C PRO A 318 14.36 -10.44 -0.67
N THR A 319 14.28 -9.10 -0.67
CA THR A 319 13.45 -8.33 -1.61
C THR A 319 14.33 -7.45 -2.52
N PRO A 320 14.04 -7.37 -3.84
CA PRO A 320 14.72 -6.43 -4.73
C PRO A 320 14.22 -4.98 -4.60
N VAL A 321 13.16 -4.73 -3.82
CA VAL A 321 12.52 -3.41 -3.67
C VAL A 321 13.29 -2.55 -2.66
N LYS A 322 13.94 -1.49 -3.13
CA LYS A 322 14.70 -0.54 -2.29
C LYS A 322 13.79 0.24 -1.35
N HIS A 323 14.25 0.46 -0.12
CA HIS A 323 13.56 1.27 0.88
C HIS A 323 13.62 2.78 0.52
N PRO A 324 12.62 3.59 0.93
CA PRO A 324 12.65 5.04 0.73
C PRO A 324 13.80 5.69 1.53
N GLU A 325 14.71 6.39 0.84
CA GLU A 325 15.81 7.14 1.47
C GLU A 325 15.28 8.34 2.28
N LYS A 326 15.72 8.45 3.53
CA LYS A 326 15.40 9.60 4.40
C LYS A 326 16.21 10.81 3.97
N LYS A 327 15.56 11.81 3.36
CA LYS A 327 16.11 13.17 3.34
C LYS A 327 15.99 13.76 4.73
N ILE A 328 17.12 13.86 5.43
CA ILE A 328 17.23 14.64 6.66
C ILE A 328 17.09 16.10 6.26
N VAL A 329 15.86 16.62 6.30
CA VAL A 329 15.63 18.05 6.24
C VAL A 329 15.99 18.58 7.62
N PRO A 330 17.00 19.47 7.77
CA PRO A 330 17.22 20.13 9.05
C PRO A 330 15.99 20.98 9.35
N VAL A 331 15.20 20.54 10.32
CA VAL A 331 14.10 21.31 10.87
C VAL A 331 14.71 22.58 11.47
N LYS A 332 14.50 23.73 10.83
CA LYS A 332 14.81 25.03 11.43
C LYS A 332 13.98 25.14 12.70
N LEU A 333 14.68 25.26 13.84
CA LEU A 333 14.12 25.42 15.19
C LEU A 333 13.21 26.66 15.37
N VAL A 334 12.99 27.45 14.31
CA VAL A 334 12.28 28.73 14.33
C VAL A 334 10.77 28.55 14.16
N GLU A 335 10.29 27.41 13.68
CA GLU A 335 8.87 27.22 13.32
C GLU A 335 8.02 26.54 14.40
N LEU A 336 8.66 26.04 15.47
CA LEU A 336 7.97 25.54 16.67
C LEU A 336 7.57 26.64 17.66
N GLU A 337 8.06 27.87 17.50
CA GLU A 337 7.65 29.01 18.34
C GLU A 337 6.33 29.65 17.88
N LYS A 338 5.91 29.45 16.62
CA LYS A 338 4.73 30.14 16.06
C LYS A 338 3.40 29.38 16.15
N VAL A 339 3.41 28.13 16.61
CA VAL A 339 2.18 27.33 16.80
C VAL A 339 1.75 27.29 18.27
N SER A 340 2.50 27.90 19.20
CA SER A 340 2.13 27.98 20.62
C SER A 340 1.33 29.24 20.99
N SER A 341 1.03 30.13 20.04
CA SER A 341 0.40 31.42 20.32
C SER A 341 -0.83 31.68 19.46
N ALA A 342 -1.79 30.74 19.49
CA ALA A 342 -3.15 31.00 19.03
C ALA A 342 -4.12 29.97 19.66
N ASP A 343 -4.48 30.15 20.92
CA ASP A 343 -5.88 30.21 21.36
C ASP A 343 -6.01 30.56 22.85
N THR A 344 -7.12 31.20 23.20
CA THR A 344 -7.71 31.43 24.54
C THR A 344 -7.15 32.54 25.43
N GLY A 345 -7.71 33.73 25.24
CA GLY A 345 -7.89 34.70 26.32
C GLY A 345 -8.91 34.20 27.34
N VAL A 346 -8.46 33.45 28.34
CA VAL A 346 -9.16 33.28 29.62
C VAL A 346 -8.11 33.25 30.74
N LYS A 347 -8.14 34.28 31.58
CA LYS A 347 -7.29 34.45 32.75
C LYS A 347 -7.65 33.37 33.78
N ARG A 348 -6.86 32.29 33.85
CA ARG A 348 -6.88 31.32 34.95
C ARG A 348 -5.58 31.46 35.74
N GLU A 349 -5.67 32.15 36.87
CA GLU A 349 -4.67 32.05 37.93
C GLU A 349 -4.76 30.65 38.55
N ALA A 350 -3.71 29.85 38.36
CA ALA A 350 -3.47 28.64 39.14
C ALA A 350 -2.38 28.93 40.20
N PRO A 351 -2.51 28.35 41.41
CA PRO A 351 -1.89 28.85 42.62
C PRO A 351 -0.39 28.58 42.66
N LYS A 352 0.39 29.62 42.96
CA LYS A 352 1.81 29.48 43.34
C LYS A 352 1.88 28.78 44.70
N VAL A 353 2.30 27.52 44.68
CA VAL A 353 2.74 26.80 45.87
C VAL A 353 3.92 27.55 46.48
N SER A 354 3.72 28.08 47.69
CA SER A 354 4.74 28.78 48.46
C SER A 354 5.87 27.81 48.82
N LYS A 355 7.00 27.90 48.13
CA LYS A 355 8.25 27.30 48.60
C LYS A 355 8.72 28.17 49.77
N LYS A 356 8.48 27.71 51.00
CA LYS A 356 8.92 28.33 52.26
C LYS A 356 10.34 28.89 52.09
N GLU A 357 10.43 30.21 52.17
CA GLU A 357 11.66 30.97 52.15
C GLU A 357 12.51 30.49 53.33
N ARG A 358 13.58 29.75 53.04
CA ARG A 358 14.58 29.40 54.05
C ARG A 358 15.19 30.71 54.54
N THR A 359 15.09 30.95 55.84
CA THR A 359 15.60 32.12 56.56
C THR A 359 16.99 32.50 56.01
N ARG A 360 17.06 33.61 55.29
CA ARG A 360 18.29 34.10 54.67
C ARG A 360 19.09 34.87 55.73
N ILE A 361 20.37 34.55 55.84
CA ILE A 361 21.30 35.37 56.65
C ILE A 361 21.59 36.64 55.83
N PRO A 362 21.32 37.86 56.35
CA PRO A 362 21.63 39.10 55.66
C PRO A 362 23.12 39.19 55.33
N GLY A 363 23.48 39.49 54.08
CA GLY A 363 24.87 39.74 53.66
C GLY A 363 25.51 38.66 52.78
N LEU A 364 24.89 37.48 52.60
CA LEU A 364 25.46 36.41 51.77
C LEU A 364 25.14 36.57 50.27
N GLY A 365 26.14 36.42 49.40
CA GLY A 365 25.98 36.43 47.95
C GLY A 365 25.10 35.28 47.43
N THR A 366 24.38 35.49 46.33
CA THR A 366 23.47 34.50 45.72
C THR A 366 24.17 33.45 44.83
N GLY A 367 25.49 33.27 45.01
CA GLY A 367 26.32 32.40 44.19
C GLY A 367 26.21 30.92 44.55
N LYS A 368 26.34 30.04 43.55
CA LYS A 368 26.59 28.60 43.79
C LYS A 368 28.04 28.45 44.24
N TYR A 369 28.25 28.18 45.53
CA TYR A 369 29.56 27.92 46.11
C TYR A 369 30.13 26.58 45.61
N LYS A 370 31.37 26.60 45.12
CA LYS A 370 32.09 25.47 44.50
C LYS A 370 33.41 25.15 45.20
N GLY A 371 33.77 25.90 46.24
CA GLY A 371 35.02 25.70 46.98
C GLY A 371 35.07 24.38 47.75
N SER A 372 36.28 23.84 47.94
CA SER A 372 36.50 22.68 48.81
C SER A 372 35.98 22.96 50.23
N PRO A 373 35.27 21.99 50.85
CA PRO A 373 34.73 22.18 52.19
C PRO A 373 35.83 22.26 53.23
N MET A 374 35.70 23.22 54.15
CA MET A 374 36.59 23.40 55.29
C MET A 374 35.80 23.38 56.62
N THR A 375 36.48 23.02 57.71
CA THR A 375 35.93 23.03 59.07
C THR A 375 36.92 23.74 59.99
N MET A 376 36.51 24.86 60.59
CA MET A 376 37.38 25.71 61.42
C MET A 376 36.58 26.36 62.55
N ASP A 377 37.22 26.64 63.68
CA ASP A 377 36.59 27.29 64.84
C ASP A 377 37.49 28.42 65.34
N PHE A 378 37.02 29.67 65.22
CA PHE A 378 37.76 30.87 65.57
C PHE A 378 36.98 31.69 66.60
N VAL A 379 37.68 32.15 67.63
CA VAL A 379 37.16 33.06 68.64
C VAL A 379 38.09 34.28 68.70
N ASN A 380 37.55 35.46 68.43
CA ASN A 380 38.26 36.75 68.40
C ASN A 380 39.55 36.75 67.54
N ALA A 381 39.47 36.15 66.35
CA ALA A 381 40.60 36.13 65.41
C ALA A 381 40.60 37.36 64.50
N ASP A 382 41.79 37.86 64.15
CA ASP A 382 41.96 38.93 63.16
C ASP A 382 41.53 38.42 61.76
N VAL A 383 40.72 39.22 61.06
CA VAL A 383 40.24 38.96 59.69
C VAL A 383 41.40 38.64 58.74
N THR A 384 42.55 39.28 58.90
CA THR A 384 43.73 39.07 58.04
C THR A 384 44.33 37.68 58.18
N ASN A 385 44.33 37.12 59.39
CA ASN A 385 44.81 35.76 59.65
C ASN A 385 43.89 34.72 59.01
N ILE A 386 42.58 34.97 59.02
CA ILE A 386 41.59 34.10 58.39
C ILE A 386 41.70 34.18 56.85
N LEU A 387 41.87 35.39 56.29
CA LEU A 387 42.09 35.56 54.84
C LEU A 387 43.34 34.82 54.36
N ARG A 388 44.43 34.86 55.12
CA ARG A 388 45.66 34.12 54.80
C ARG A 388 45.41 32.62 54.73
N LEU A 389 44.67 32.09 55.70
CA LEU A 389 44.35 30.67 55.81
C LEU A 389 43.38 30.19 54.72
N ILE A 390 42.39 31.03 54.36
CA ILE A 390 41.52 30.77 53.20
C ILE A 390 42.35 30.76 51.91
N GLY A 391 43.33 31.66 51.76
CA GLY A 391 44.26 31.67 50.62
C GLY A 391 45.05 30.36 50.49
N GLU A 392 45.55 29.83 51.61
CA GLU A 392 46.30 28.57 51.66
C GLU A 392 45.43 27.35 51.28
N VAL A 393 44.18 27.30 51.78
CA VAL A 393 43.25 26.21 51.47
C VAL A 393 42.68 26.30 50.05
N SER A 394 42.46 27.52 49.53
CA SER A 394 41.91 27.75 48.19
C SER A 394 42.96 27.74 47.07
N ASN A 395 44.25 27.74 47.42
CA ASN A 395 45.38 27.88 46.51
C ASN A 395 45.32 29.17 45.65
N LEU A 396 44.71 30.24 46.20
CA LEU A 396 44.57 31.54 45.55
C LEU A 396 45.41 32.59 46.27
N ASN A 397 45.95 33.54 45.50
CA ASN A 397 46.69 34.65 46.07
C ASN A 397 45.72 35.73 46.54
N ILE A 398 45.57 35.90 47.85
CA ILE A 398 44.71 36.93 48.43
C ILE A 398 45.57 38.12 48.86
N ILE A 399 45.30 39.29 48.28
CA ILE A 399 45.96 40.55 48.60
C ILE A 399 44.95 41.44 49.33
N TRP A 400 45.29 41.89 50.53
CA TRP A 400 44.46 42.83 51.29
C TRP A 400 45.19 44.16 51.54
N GLY A 401 44.43 45.26 51.52
CA GLY A 401 44.96 46.59 51.83
C GLY A 401 45.05 46.86 53.34
N PRO A 402 45.71 47.96 53.76
CA PRO A 402 45.77 48.39 55.17
C PRO A 402 44.40 48.71 55.77
N ASP A 403 43.40 48.89 54.91
CA ASP A 403 42.00 49.19 55.25
C ASP A 403 41.22 47.95 55.74
N VAL A 404 41.82 46.74 55.66
CA VAL A 404 41.20 45.49 56.09
C VAL A 404 41.55 45.22 57.55
N LYS A 405 40.70 45.69 58.47
CA LYS A 405 40.83 45.48 59.93
C LYS A 405 39.49 45.06 60.54
N GLY A 406 39.50 44.04 61.39
CA GLY A 406 38.32 43.56 62.10
C GLY A 406 38.63 42.32 62.92
N MET A 407 37.84 42.06 63.95
CA MET A 407 37.88 40.80 64.72
C MET A 407 36.64 39.99 64.40
N VAL A 408 36.81 38.69 64.19
CA VAL A 408 35.69 37.79 63.89
C VAL A 408 35.76 36.55 64.76
N SER A 409 34.59 36.16 65.28
CA SER A 409 34.35 34.87 65.91
C SER A 409 33.40 34.08 65.03
N MET A 410 33.85 32.94 64.50
CA MET A 410 33.04 32.08 63.63
C MET A 410 33.40 30.61 63.82
N ARG A 411 32.38 29.75 63.80
CA ARG A 411 32.54 28.30 63.76
C ARG A 411 31.95 27.78 62.45
N LEU A 412 32.79 27.22 61.61
CA LEU A 412 32.44 26.66 60.30
C LEU A 412 32.62 25.14 60.35
N LYS A 413 31.61 24.39 59.92
CA LYS A 413 31.67 22.92 59.80
C LYS A 413 31.21 22.50 58.42
N ASN A 414 32.11 21.87 57.66
CA ASN A 414 31.86 21.40 56.30
C ASN A 414 31.31 22.51 55.38
N VAL A 415 31.93 23.69 55.40
CA VAL A 415 31.51 24.86 54.61
C VAL A 415 32.51 25.10 53.48
N PRO A 416 32.09 25.24 52.21
CA PRO A 416 32.97 25.65 51.11
C PRO A 416 33.78 26.91 51.42
N TRP A 417 35.06 26.95 51.05
CA TRP A 417 35.93 28.08 51.37
C TRP A 417 35.47 29.41 50.77
N ASP A 418 34.82 29.39 49.61
CA ASP A 418 34.26 30.56 48.93
C ASP A 418 33.03 31.10 49.66
N GLN A 419 32.22 30.21 50.23
CA GLN A 419 31.13 30.59 51.14
C GLN A 419 31.67 31.19 52.44
N ALA A 420 32.75 30.62 52.98
CA ALA A 420 33.41 31.13 54.18
C ALA A 420 34.03 32.52 53.94
N LEU A 421 34.63 32.75 52.77
CA LEU A 421 35.17 34.04 52.36
C LEU A 421 34.06 35.09 52.25
N ASP A 422 32.96 34.77 51.57
CA ASP A 422 31.81 35.67 51.45
C ASP A 422 31.22 36.05 52.82
N LEU A 423 31.10 35.09 53.75
CA LEU A 423 30.64 35.35 55.13
C LEU A 423 31.54 36.34 55.85
N LEU A 424 32.86 36.16 55.72
CA LEU A 424 33.86 37.00 56.35
C LEU A 424 33.84 38.43 55.80
N LEU A 425 33.72 38.57 54.47
CA LEU A 425 33.64 39.86 53.80
C LEU A 425 32.34 40.59 54.17
N ALA A 426 31.21 39.87 54.18
CA ALA A 426 29.90 40.40 54.52
C ALA A 426 29.81 40.90 55.97
N ASN A 427 30.44 40.22 56.93
CA ASN A 427 30.39 40.60 58.35
C ASN A 427 31.23 41.86 58.66
N ASN A 428 32.19 42.24 57.81
CA ASN A 428 33.12 43.35 58.05
C ASN A 428 33.06 44.46 56.99
N ASP A 429 31.98 44.53 56.18
CA ASP A 429 31.79 45.52 55.09
C ASP A 429 32.92 45.58 54.05
N LEU A 430 33.59 44.45 53.84
CA LEU A 430 34.63 44.29 52.86
C LEU A 430 34.03 43.82 51.53
N GLY A 431 34.72 44.13 50.44
CA GLY A 431 34.44 43.60 49.12
C GLY A 431 35.70 42.97 48.54
N MET A 432 35.50 42.09 47.57
CA MET A 432 36.59 41.50 46.81
C MET A 432 36.45 41.81 45.32
N ARG A 433 37.59 41.95 44.65
CA ARG A 433 37.68 41.94 43.19
C ARG A 433 38.50 40.73 42.78
N HIS A 434 37.89 39.86 41.99
CA HIS A 434 38.54 38.67 41.47
C HIS A 434 39.10 38.97 40.08
N GLN A 435 40.41 38.82 39.91
CA GLN A 435 41.07 38.95 38.62
C GLN A 435 42.02 37.77 38.43
N GLY A 436 41.58 36.78 37.64
CA GLY A 436 42.36 35.58 37.38
C GLY A 436 42.68 34.81 38.67
N ASN A 437 43.97 34.62 38.97
CA ASN A 437 44.45 33.87 40.14
C ASN A 437 44.66 34.74 41.41
N VAL A 438 44.21 35.99 41.37
CA VAL A 438 44.41 36.96 42.46
C VAL A 438 43.07 37.51 42.93
N ILE A 439 42.86 37.47 44.25
CA ILE A 439 41.71 38.11 44.90
C ILE A 439 42.22 39.34 45.64
N TRP A 440 41.75 40.51 45.24
CA TRP A 440 42.04 41.75 45.95
C TRP A 440 40.88 42.09 46.89
N VAL A 441 41.16 42.18 48.19
CA VAL A 441 40.17 42.49 49.24
C VAL A 441 40.39 43.91 49.75
N THR A 442 39.34 44.73 49.70
CA THR A 442 39.33 46.10 50.23
C THR A 442 37.93 46.49 50.70
N THR A 443 37.69 47.75 51.05
CA THR A 443 36.37 48.22 51.47
C THR A 443 35.40 48.27 50.30
N LYS A 444 34.13 47.92 50.54
CA LYS A 444 33.09 47.87 49.50
C LYS A 444 32.89 49.20 48.76
N LYS A 445 33.08 50.33 49.45
CA LYS A 445 32.99 51.68 48.86
C LYS A 445 34.04 51.94 47.78
N LYS A 446 35.27 51.44 47.98
CA LYS A 446 36.39 51.66 47.06
C LYS A 446 36.23 50.85 45.77
N ILE A 447 35.71 49.62 45.87
CA ILE A 447 35.40 48.79 44.69
C ILE A 447 34.29 49.43 43.86
N GLN A 448 33.22 49.93 44.49
CA GLN A 448 32.10 50.58 43.79
C GLN A 448 32.52 51.85 43.02
N GLN A 449 33.45 52.64 43.56
CA GLN A 449 33.98 53.82 42.88
C GLN A 449 34.76 53.46 41.62
N ILE A 450 35.63 52.45 41.69
CA ILE A 450 36.43 51.99 40.55
C ILE A 450 35.53 51.42 39.44
N GLU A 451 34.51 50.64 39.80
CA GLU A 451 33.55 50.08 38.83
C GLU A 451 32.71 51.15 38.13
N ALA A 452 32.32 52.22 38.85
CA ALA A 452 31.57 53.32 38.28
C ALA A 452 32.39 54.13 37.26
N GLU A 453 33.69 54.32 37.53
CA GLU A 453 34.60 55.00 36.60
C GLU A 453 34.89 54.15 35.34
N GLU A 454 35.09 52.84 35.49
CA GLU A 454 35.27 51.92 34.35
C GLU A 454 34.03 51.88 33.45
N ARG A 455 32.82 51.85 34.04
CA ARG A 455 31.56 51.86 33.28
C ARG A 455 31.40 53.11 32.41
N LYS A 456 31.70 54.29 32.96
CA LYS A 456 31.65 55.55 32.20
C LYS A 456 32.61 55.55 31.01
N LYS A 457 33.84 55.03 31.19
CA LYS A 457 34.83 54.93 30.11
C LYS A 457 34.40 53.99 28.98
N ILE A 458 33.68 52.90 29.31
CA ILE A 458 33.15 51.96 28.31
C ILE A 458 32.02 52.61 27.50
N GLU A 459 31.09 53.29 28.18
CA GLU A 459 29.96 53.98 27.54
C GLU A 459 30.42 55.09 26.59
N GLU A 460 31.44 55.88 26.98
CA GLU A 460 32.04 56.91 26.13
C GLU A 460 32.76 56.33 24.90
N ALA A 461 33.40 55.15 25.04
CA ALA A 461 34.07 54.48 23.93
C ALA A 461 33.07 53.89 22.92
N GLU A 462 31.96 53.31 23.39
CA GLU A 462 30.89 52.78 22.55
C GLU A 462 30.18 53.90 21.78
N ALA A 463 29.85 55.01 22.44
CA ALA A 463 29.22 56.16 21.80
C ALA A 463 30.10 56.77 20.67
N ARG A 464 31.43 56.76 20.86
CA ARG A 464 32.38 57.23 19.84
C ARG A 464 32.42 56.33 18.60
N LEU A 465 32.41 55.01 18.81
CA LEU A 465 32.36 54.01 17.73
C LEU A 465 31.07 54.11 16.91
N GLU A 466 29.93 54.32 17.57
CA GLU A 466 28.64 54.48 16.87
C GLU A 466 28.57 55.76 16.04
N ALA A 467 29.13 56.87 16.56
CA ALA A 467 29.19 58.13 15.82
C ALA A 467 30.06 58.02 14.57
N GLU A 468 31.20 57.33 14.65
CA GLU A 468 32.08 57.07 13.51
C GLU A 468 31.39 56.21 12.45
N ARG A 469 30.68 55.16 12.88
CA ARG A 469 29.88 54.30 11.98
C ARG A 469 28.80 55.09 11.25
N LYS A 470 28.09 55.99 11.93
CA LYS A 470 27.06 56.85 11.33
C LYS A 470 27.64 57.82 10.28
N ARG A 471 28.80 58.43 10.56
CA ARG A 471 29.47 59.32 9.59
C ARG A 471 29.89 58.59 8.33
N ARG A 472 30.47 57.39 8.48
CA ARG A 472 30.90 56.56 7.35
C ARG A 472 29.73 56.15 6.45
N LEU A 473 28.56 55.85 7.03
CA LEU A 473 27.34 55.53 6.27
C LEU A 473 26.82 56.75 5.50
N ALA A 474 26.77 57.93 6.14
CA ALA A 474 26.32 59.16 5.50
C ALA A 474 27.24 59.59 4.34
N GLU A 475 28.56 59.43 4.48
CA GLU A 475 29.52 59.67 3.39
C GLU A 475 29.31 58.71 2.21
N GLN A 476 29.01 57.44 2.48
CA GLN A 476 28.68 56.46 1.44
C GLN A 476 27.38 56.80 0.71
N GLU A 477 26.35 57.26 1.42
CA GLU A 477 25.10 57.70 0.82
C GLU A 477 25.29 58.93 -0.07
N GLN A 478 26.07 59.92 0.38
CA GLN A 478 26.41 61.09 -0.44
C GLN A 478 27.22 60.72 -1.68
N ALA A 479 28.18 59.82 -1.56
CA ALA A 479 28.96 59.34 -2.70
C ALA A 479 28.07 58.69 -3.77
N LYS A 480 27.12 57.85 -3.36
CA LYS A 480 26.15 57.22 -4.29
C LYS A 480 25.25 58.25 -4.99
N MET A 481 24.91 59.35 -4.34
CA MET A 481 24.11 60.42 -4.96
C MET A 481 24.87 61.21 -6.03
N LEU A 482 26.20 61.27 -5.94
CA LEU A 482 27.06 61.99 -6.88
C LEU A 482 27.43 61.17 -8.12
N GLU A 483 27.16 59.86 -8.12
CA GLU A 483 27.42 59.00 -9.27
C GLU A 483 26.53 59.36 -10.47
N PRO A 484 27.08 59.35 -11.69
CA PRO A 484 26.33 59.66 -12.90
C PRO A 484 25.35 58.53 -13.25
N LEU A 485 24.15 58.90 -13.70
CA LEU A 485 23.17 57.95 -14.23
C LEU A 485 23.53 57.57 -15.67
N ILE A 486 23.62 56.28 -15.93
CA ILE A 486 23.88 55.71 -17.25
C ILE A 486 22.58 55.09 -17.76
N THR A 487 22.38 55.08 -19.08
CA THR A 487 21.24 54.38 -19.71
C THR A 487 21.77 53.19 -20.51
N GLU A 488 21.26 51.99 -20.22
CA GLU A 488 21.63 50.75 -20.90
C GLU A 488 20.38 50.03 -21.43
N TYR A 489 20.56 49.32 -22.55
CA TYR A 489 19.53 48.56 -23.23
C TYR A 489 19.83 47.07 -23.07
N PHE A 490 18.87 46.33 -22.51
CA PHE A 490 18.98 44.90 -22.31
C PHE A 490 17.96 44.16 -23.18
N PRO A 491 18.39 43.56 -24.31
CA PRO A 491 17.52 42.66 -25.06
C PRO A 491 17.28 41.38 -24.23
N VAL A 492 16.05 40.86 -24.29
CA VAL A 492 15.65 39.61 -23.60
C VAL A 492 15.20 38.60 -24.66
N ASP A 493 15.74 37.38 -24.61
CA ASP A 493 15.57 36.39 -25.67
C ASP A 493 14.39 35.42 -25.43
N PHE A 494 14.24 34.90 -24.21
CA PHE A 494 13.33 33.80 -23.88
C PHE A 494 12.14 34.22 -22.99
N SER A 495 12.34 35.22 -22.14
CA SER A 495 11.31 35.70 -21.20
C SER A 495 10.70 37.03 -21.65
N GLU A 496 9.49 37.34 -21.17
CA GLU A 496 8.91 38.66 -21.40
C GLU A 496 9.61 39.72 -20.54
N ALA A 497 10.08 40.80 -21.18
CA ALA A 497 10.74 41.91 -20.52
C ALA A 497 9.88 42.57 -19.42
N GLY A 498 8.54 42.43 -19.52
CA GLY A 498 7.60 42.91 -18.50
C GLY A 498 7.70 42.17 -17.16
N GLU A 499 7.89 40.85 -17.18
CA GLU A 499 7.98 40.02 -15.97
C GLU A 499 9.30 40.23 -15.23
N ILE A 500 10.39 40.42 -15.99
CA ILE A 500 11.72 40.66 -15.42
C ILE A 500 11.78 42.04 -14.75
N LYS A 501 11.11 43.06 -15.32
CA LYS A 501 11.10 44.43 -14.78
C LYS A 501 10.77 44.50 -13.29
N GLU A 502 9.80 43.70 -12.83
CA GLU A 502 9.35 43.69 -11.43
C GLU A 502 10.42 43.14 -10.45
N HIS A 503 11.38 42.37 -10.94
CA HIS A 503 12.44 41.76 -10.14
C HIS A 503 13.73 42.59 -10.07
N ILE A 504 13.78 43.72 -10.78
CA ILE A 504 14.97 44.57 -10.84
C ILE A 504 14.89 45.65 -9.76
N PHE A 505 15.95 45.75 -8.94
CA PHE A 505 16.10 46.80 -7.96
C PHE A 505 16.53 48.12 -8.63
N LEU A 506 15.82 49.21 -8.31
CA LEU A 506 16.10 50.56 -8.80
C LEU A 506 16.60 51.47 -7.67
N SER A 507 17.45 52.44 -8.00
CA SER A 507 17.74 53.56 -7.09
C SER A 507 16.57 54.56 -7.06
N GLU A 508 16.55 55.44 -6.06
CA GLU A 508 15.55 56.52 -5.94
C GLU A 508 15.50 57.44 -7.17
N ARG A 509 16.60 57.51 -7.94
CA ARG A 509 16.72 58.32 -9.17
C ARG A 509 16.57 57.48 -10.44
N GLY A 510 16.50 56.16 -10.30
CA GLY A 510 16.45 55.21 -11.40
C GLY A 510 15.09 55.18 -12.09
N SER A 511 15.09 54.83 -13.38
CA SER A 511 13.85 54.57 -14.11
C SER A 511 14.03 53.43 -15.10
N THR A 512 13.04 52.55 -15.20
CA THR A 512 13.03 51.42 -16.15
C THR A 512 11.80 51.48 -17.03
N ARG A 513 11.99 51.27 -18.34
CA ARG A 513 10.94 51.13 -19.35
C ARG A 513 11.12 49.84 -20.13
N VAL A 514 10.03 49.34 -20.69
CA VAL A 514 10.04 48.14 -21.54
C VAL A 514 9.52 48.53 -22.92
N ASP A 515 10.30 48.25 -23.96
CA ASP A 515 9.81 48.27 -25.34
C ASP A 515 9.30 46.88 -25.70
N LYS A 516 7.98 46.71 -25.74
CA LYS A 516 7.33 45.43 -26.05
C LYS A 516 7.60 44.96 -27.47
N ARG A 517 7.83 45.88 -28.43
CA ARG A 517 8.03 45.52 -29.85
C ARG A 517 9.37 44.83 -30.07
N THR A 518 10.38 45.22 -29.30
CA THR A 518 11.76 44.71 -29.39
C THR A 518 12.15 43.83 -28.20
N ASN A 519 11.19 43.51 -27.32
CA ASN A 519 11.40 42.81 -26.04
C ASN A 519 12.67 43.29 -25.29
N THR A 520 12.85 44.61 -25.20
CA THR A 520 14.06 45.23 -24.64
C THR A 520 13.72 46.04 -23.39
N ILE A 521 14.50 45.82 -22.33
CA ILE A 521 14.44 46.61 -21.09
C ILE A 521 15.39 47.80 -21.23
N ILE A 522 14.84 49.01 -21.15
CA ILE A 522 15.59 50.26 -21.15
C ILE A 522 15.70 50.73 -19.70
N MET A 523 16.89 50.62 -19.13
CA MET A 523 17.15 51.01 -17.74
C MET A 523 18.03 52.25 -17.70
N LYS A 524 17.69 53.20 -16.83
CA LYS A 524 18.52 54.34 -16.48
C LYS A 524 18.77 54.35 -14.98
N ASP A 525 20.01 54.09 -14.55
CA ASP A 525 20.39 54.05 -13.13
C ASP A 525 21.91 54.26 -12.92
N ILE A 526 22.40 54.17 -11.68
CA ILE A 526 23.82 54.14 -11.33
C ILE A 526 24.51 52.87 -11.88
N ALA A 527 25.81 52.96 -12.15
CA ALA A 527 26.59 51.87 -12.75
C ALA A 527 26.49 50.56 -11.94
N SER A 528 26.49 50.63 -10.61
CA SER A 528 26.37 49.46 -9.72
C SER A 528 25.05 48.70 -9.92
N ASN A 529 23.93 49.41 -10.00
CA ASN A 529 22.61 48.79 -10.18
C ASN A 529 22.44 48.21 -11.57
N ILE A 530 23.03 48.82 -12.60
CA ILE A 530 23.03 48.31 -13.97
C ILE A 530 23.77 46.97 -14.05
N GLU A 531 24.90 46.81 -13.35
CA GLU A 531 25.61 45.53 -13.28
C GLU A 531 24.81 44.45 -12.54
N GLU A 532 24.12 44.81 -11.45
CA GLU A 532 23.23 43.91 -10.74
C GLU A 532 22.04 43.50 -11.60
N ALA A 533 21.41 44.46 -12.28
CA ALA A 533 20.34 44.21 -13.24
C ALA A 533 20.79 43.26 -14.35
N ARG A 534 21.99 43.45 -14.91
CA ARG A 534 22.57 42.54 -15.92
C ARG A 534 22.68 41.10 -15.41
N LYS A 535 23.11 40.92 -14.15
CA LYS A 535 23.21 39.59 -13.51
C LYS A 535 21.83 38.97 -13.29
N ILE A 536 20.84 39.77 -12.89
CA ILE A 536 19.46 39.34 -12.68
C ILE A 536 18.83 38.92 -14.01
N ILE A 537 18.89 39.77 -15.04
CA ILE A 537 18.34 39.50 -16.37
C ILE A 537 18.92 38.20 -16.93
N LYS A 538 20.24 38.01 -16.87
CA LYS A 538 20.90 36.78 -17.34
C LYS A 538 20.44 35.51 -16.60
N ARG A 539 19.96 35.64 -15.35
CA ARG A 539 19.47 34.50 -14.55
C ARG A 539 18.00 34.19 -14.82
N PHE A 540 17.21 35.21 -15.17
CA PHE A 540 15.79 35.04 -15.51
C PHE A 540 15.58 34.65 -16.98
N ASP A 541 16.42 35.15 -17.89
CA ASP A 541 16.35 34.88 -19.33
C ASP A 541 16.93 33.50 -19.69
N LEU A 542 16.27 32.47 -19.17
CA LEU A 542 16.58 31.07 -19.43
C LEU A 542 15.44 30.44 -20.24
N PRO A 543 15.73 29.54 -21.19
CA PRO A 543 14.69 28.85 -21.94
C PRO A 543 13.82 28.03 -20.99
N VAL A 544 12.51 28.20 -21.10
CA VAL A 544 11.54 27.42 -20.32
C VAL A 544 11.52 25.96 -20.80
N LYS A 545 11.50 25.02 -19.86
CA LYS A 545 11.35 23.59 -20.18
C LYS A 545 9.98 23.35 -20.82
N GLN A 546 9.96 22.56 -21.88
CA GLN A 546 8.72 22.03 -22.48
C GLN A 546 8.45 20.62 -21.93
N ILE A 547 7.18 20.30 -21.74
CA ILE A 547 6.73 19.03 -21.19
C ILE A 547 5.75 18.42 -22.17
N MET A 548 6.01 17.20 -22.61
CA MET A 548 5.07 16.37 -23.35
C MET A 548 4.25 15.55 -22.37
N ILE A 549 2.93 15.64 -22.45
CA ILE A 549 1.99 14.90 -21.63
C ILE A 549 1.26 13.91 -22.54
N GLU A 550 1.36 12.63 -22.22
CA GLU A 550 0.60 11.56 -22.84
C GLU A 550 -0.39 11.02 -21.83
N ALA A 551 -1.69 11.06 -22.16
CA ALA A 551 -2.70 10.33 -21.40
C ALA A 551 -3.08 9.06 -22.18
N ARG A 552 -3.44 7.99 -21.47
CA ARG A 552 -4.02 6.77 -22.06
C ARG A 552 -5.27 6.40 -21.29
N ILE A 553 -6.39 6.34 -21.98
CA ILE A 553 -7.68 5.93 -21.42
C ILE A 553 -7.98 4.57 -22.03
N VAL A 554 -8.14 3.56 -21.19
CA VAL A 554 -8.44 2.19 -21.59
C VAL A 554 -9.83 1.87 -21.07
N ASP A 555 -10.75 1.58 -21.98
CA ASP A 555 -12.09 1.09 -21.67
C ASP A 555 -12.20 -0.35 -22.18
N ALA A 556 -12.45 -1.29 -21.28
CA ALA A 556 -12.62 -2.70 -21.59
C ALA A 556 -13.97 -3.19 -21.09
N GLY A 557 -14.71 -3.88 -21.95
CA GLY A 557 -16.01 -4.44 -21.63
C GLY A 557 -16.09 -5.90 -22.06
N THR A 558 -16.65 -6.75 -21.21
CA THR A 558 -17.02 -8.13 -21.56
C THR A 558 -18.47 -8.36 -21.20
N ASP A 559 -19.28 -8.71 -22.20
CA ASP A 559 -20.70 -9.02 -22.07
C ASP A 559 -20.91 -10.51 -22.39
N PHE A 560 -21.38 -11.27 -21.40
CA PHE A 560 -21.68 -12.69 -21.53
C PHE A 560 -23.18 -12.92 -21.27
N ILE A 561 -23.85 -13.57 -22.22
CA ILE A 561 -25.27 -13.89 -22.16
C ILE A 561 -25.44 -15.39 -22.44
N ARG A 562 -26.22 -16.07 -21.62
CA ARG A 562 -26.57 -17.48 -21.83
C ARG A 562 -28.05 -17.71 -21.63
N ASP A 563 -28.70 -18.21 -22.67
CA ASP A 563 -30.10 -18.61 -22.70
C ASP A 563 -30.23 -20.12 -22.79
N LEU A 564 -31.02 -20.69 -21.89
CA LEU A 564 -31.31 -22.12 -21.84
C LEU A 564 -32.74 -22.36 -21.41
N GLY A 565 -33.51 -23.10 -22.21
CA GLY A 565 -34.85 -23.53 -21.82
C GLY A 565 -35.68 -24.02 -22.98
N ILE A 566 -36.87 -24.55 -22.65
CA ILE A 566 -37.86 -24.96 -23.64
C ILE A 566 -39.12 -24.14 -23.44
N GLN A 567 -39.58 -23.52 -24.52
CA GLN A 567 -40.87 -22.92 -24.62
C GLN A 567 -41.81 -23.90 -25.29
N TRP A 568 -42.84 -24.31 -24.56
CA TRP A 568 -43.97 -24.99 -25.15
C TRP A 568 -44.93 -23.95 -25.68
N THR A 569 -45.37 -24.13 -26.91
CA THR A 569 -46.45 -23.37 -27.51
C THR A 569 -47.36 -24.31 -28.27
N GLN A 570 -48.59 -23.90 -28.51
CA GLN A 570 -49.47 -24.58 -29.44
C GLN A 570 -49.49 -23.74 -30.71
N ASP A 571 -48.85 -24.23 -31.78
CA ASP A 571 -49.08 -23.67 -33.11
C ASP A 571 -50.46 -24.16 -33.59
N THR A 572 -51.40 -23.22 -33.76
CA THR A 572 -52.76 -23.48 -34.27
C THR A 572 -52.87 -23.29 -35.78
N SER A 573 -51.78 -23.18 -36.53
CA SER A 573 -51.80 -23.18 -38.00
C SER A 573 -52.17 -24.57 -38.56
N TYR A 574 -53.46 -24.89 -38.52
CA TYR A 574 -53.99 -26.09 -39.17
C TYR A 574 -53.88 -25.93 -40.69
N GLN A 575 -52.94 -26.64 -41.32
CA GLN A 575 -52.91 -26.79 -42.78
C GLN A 575 -54.09 -27.65 -43.23
N TYR A 576 -55.16 -27.03 -43.72
CA TYR A 576 -56.21 -27.73 -44.43
C TYR A 576 -55.79 -27.90 -45.90
N ARG A 577 -55.39 -29.10 -46.30
CA ARG A 577 -55.33 -29.48 -47.72
C ARG A 577 -56.71 -29.92 -48.19
N THR A 578 -57.38 -29.09 -48.98
CA THR A 578 -58.44 -29.53 -49.88
C THR A 578 -57.82 -29.93 -51.22
N ASP A 579 -58.50 -30.79 -51.98
CA ASP A 579 -57.97 -31.42 -53.21
C ASP A 579 -57.62 -30.42 -54.34
N THR A 580 -57.90 -29.12 -54.14
CA THR A 580 -57.73 -28.06 -55.15
C THR A 580 -56.99 -26.80 -54.69
N SER A 581 -56.67 -26.62 -53.40
CA SER A 581 -55.85 -25.48 -52.95
C SER A 581 -55.25 -25.71 -51.55
N VAL A 582 -54.14 -25.02 -51.28
CA VAL A 582 -53.54 -24.90 -49.93
C VAL A 582 -53.79 -23.47 -49.50
N ASP A 583 -54.74 -23.25 -48.60
CA ASP A 583 -55.05 -21.91 -48.06
C ASP A 583 -54.39 -21.76 -46.68
N PHE A 584 -53.66 -20.66 -46.49
CA PHE A 584 -52.97 -20.34 -45.24
C PHE A 584 -53.89 -19.44 -44.41
N LEU A 585 -54.65 -20.00 -43.45
CA LEU A 585 -55.32 -19.18 -42.44
C LEU A 585 -54.34 -18.90 -41.30
N ASP A 586 -53.89 -17.65 -41.23
CA ASP A 586 -53.21 -17.10 -40.06
C ASP A 586 -54.27 -16.80 -39.00
N ASN A 587 -54.35 -17.62 -37.95
CA ASN A 587 -55.32 -17.42 -36.87
C ASN A 587 -54.70 -16.50 -35.82
N ASP A 588 -54.68 -15.20 -36.11
CA ASP A 588 -54.44 -14.16 -35.10
C ASP A 588 -55.60 -14.18 -34.10
N LEU A 589 -55.34 -14.75 -32.92
CA LEU A 589 -56.31 -14.96 -31.84
C LEU A 589 -56.74 -13.66 -31.13
N THR A 590 -56.67 -12.52 -31.80
CA THR A 590 -57.03 -11.20 -31.25
C THR A 590 -58.11 -10.45 -32.04
N GLY A 591 -58.62 -11.01 -33.16
CA GLY A 591 -59.60 -10.33 -34.01
C GLY A 591 -60.87 -11.15 -34.29
N ASP A 592 -62.01 -10.58 -33.89
CA ASP A 592 -63.39 -10.91 -34.26
C ASP A 592 -63.54 -11.79 -35.53
N THR A 593 -63.88 -13.07 -35.35
CA THR A 593 -64.23 -13.97 -36.46
C THR A 593 -65.51 -14.74 -36.13
N THR A 594 -66.50 -14.55 -37.00
CA THR A 594 -67.83 -15.17 -36.96
C THR A 594 -67.74 -16.69 -37.10
N LEU A 595 -68.14 -17.39 -36.05
CA LEU A 595 -68.08 -18.85 -35.96
C LEU A 595 -69.19 -19.50 -36.81
N THR A 596 -68.81 -20.30 -37.79
CA THR A 596 -69.75 -21.14 -38.56
C THR A 596 -69.99 -22.45 -37.80
N PRO A 597 -71.25 -22.93 -37.63
CA PRO A 597 -71.54 -24.16 -36.90
C PRO A 597 -70.94 -25.38 -37.61
N GLY A 598 -69.96 -26.02 -36.96
CA GLY A 598 -69.21 -27.16 -37.51
C GLY A 598 -67.75 -27.19 -37.06
N ASN A 599 -67.19 -26.06 -36.64
CA ASN A 599 -65.85 -26.00 -36.07
C ASN A 599 -65.90 -26.21 -34.56
N ALA A 600 -65.29 -27.29 -34.09
CA ALA A 600 -65.09 -27.55 -32.68
C ALA A 600 -64.14 -26.50 -32.08
N LEU A 601 -64.71 -25.47 -31.45
CA LEU A 601 -64.06 -24.72 -30.39
C LEU A 601 -64.02 -25.61 -29.16
N TYR A 602 -62.84 -26.10 -28.77
CA TYR A 602 -62.45 -26.36 -27.37
C TYR A 602 -61.00 -26.86 -27.35
N GLY A 603 -60.08 -26.00 -26.94
CA GLY A 603 -58.68 -26.39 -26.68
C GLY A 603 -58.02 -25.33 -25.81
N GLY A 604 -57.73 -25.66 -24.55
CA GLY A 604 -56.93 -24.78 -23.70
C GLY A 604 -55.52 -24.69 -24.28
N ALA A 605 -55.05 -23.48 -24.57
CA ALA A 605 -53.70 -23.26 -25.07
C ALA A 605 -52.68 -23.57 -23.96
N PHE A 606 -51.77 -24.51 -24.22
CA PHE A 606 -50.62 -24.75 -23.35
C PHE A 606 -49.46 -23.88 -23.83
N SER A 607 -49.09 -22.88 -23.04
CA SER A 607 -47.90 -22.07 -23.27
C SER A 607 -47.12 -21.93 -21.97
N THR A 608 -45.79 -22.10 -22.05
CA THR A 608 -44.90 -21.80 -20.93
C THR A 608 -44.47 -20.34 -20.97
N ASN A 609 -44.40 -19.72 -19.80
CA ASN A 609 -43.82 -18.40 -19.66
C ASN A 609 -42.28 -18.45 -19.80
N THR A 610 -41.73 -17.46 -20.50
CA THR A 610 -40.28 -17.28 -20.73
C THR A 610 -39.84 -15.91 -20.19
N PRO A 611 -38.56 -15.74 -19.82
CA PRO A 611 -38.03 -14.42 -19.45
C PRO A 611 -38.16 -13.39 -20.59
N GLU A 612 -38.25 -12.10 -20.25
CA GLU A 612 -38.24 -11.01 -21.23
C GLU A 612 -36.95 -11.01 -22.07
N GLY A 613 -37.07 -10.93 -23.40
CA GLY A 613 -35.94 -10.97 -24.32
C GLY A 613 -35.38 -12.38 -24.60
N TRP A 614 -35.95 -13.43 -24.01
CA TRP A 614 -35.58 -14.82 -24.30
C TRP A 614 -36.17 -15.24 -25.66
N ALA A 615 -35.32 -15.62 -26.61
CA ALA A 615 -35.72 -16.01 -27.96
C ALA A 615 -35.29 -17.46 -28.26
N PRO A 616 -36.22 -18.35 -28.67
CA PRO A 616 -35.86 -19.69 -29.10
C PRO A 616 -35.12 -19.64 -30.45
N ASN A 617 -34.04 -20.41 -30.55
CA ASN A 617 -33.21 -20.53 -31.76
C ASN A 617 -33.34 -21.90 -32.44
N ILE A 618 -34.02 -22.86 -31.83
CA ILE A 618 -34.28 -24.20 -32.36
C ILE A 618 -35.77 -24.51 -32.19
N ASP A 619 -36.43 -24.91 -33.28
CA ASP A 619 -37.85 -25.26 -33.30
C ASP A 619 -38.04 -26.77 -33.52
N LEU A 620 -38.86 -27.43 -32.70
CA LEU A 620 -39.10 -28.87 -32.74
C LEU A 620 -40.61 -29.16 -32.69
N LEU A 621 -41.18 -29.51 -33.84
CA LEU A 621 -42.58 -29.89 -33.92
C LEU A 621 -42.81 -31.29 -33.33
N VAL A 622 -43.45 -31.35 -32.15
CA VAL A 622 -43.87 -32.61 -31.49
C VAL A 622 -45.36 -32.87 -31.78
N GLY A 623 -45.74 -32.80 -33.06
CA GLY A 623 -47.14 -32.89 -33.51
C GLY A 623 -47.66 -34.29 -33.87
N ALA A 624 -46.81 -35.31 -33.88
CA ALA A 624 -47.14 -36.61 -34.50
C ALA A 624 -47.62 -37.71 -33.54
N LEU A 625 -48.04 -37.37 -32.31
CA LEU A 625 -48.40 -38.38 -31.29
C LEU A 625 -49.89 -38.79 -31.28
N THR A 626 -50.74 -38.21 -32.12
CA THR A 626 -52.18 -38.49 -32.08
C THR A 626 -52.76 -38.78 -33.47
N GLY A 627 -52.55 -40.01 -33.95
CA GLY A 627 -53.37 -40.56 -35.04
C GLY A 627 -54.85 -40.55 -34.64
N ASN A 628 -55.66 -39.75 -35.35
CA ASN A 628 -57.11 -39.77 -35.52
C ASN A 628 -58.07 -39.90 -34.32
N ALA A 629 -57.61 -39.94 -33.05
CA ALA A 629 -58.49 -40.06 -31.88
C ALA A 629 -58.32 -38.93 -30.82
N LEU A 630 -57.22 -38.18 -30.85
CA LEU A 630 -56.90 -37.10 -29.90
C LEU A 630 -56.34 -35.86 -30.64
N GLY A 631 -56.97 -35.46 -31.74
CA GLY A 631 -56.52 -34.36 -32.62
C GLY A 631 -56.55 -32.96 -32.01
N PHE A 632 -56.71 -32.83 -30.69
CA PHE A 632 -56.72 -31.55 -29.96
C PHE A 632 -55.39 -31.23 -29.26
N LEU A 633 -54.43 -32.17 -29.22
CA LEU A 633 -53.11 -31.99 -28.57
C LEU A 633 -52.01 -31.90 -29.63
N SER A 634 -51.82 -30.71 -30.20
CA SER A 634 -50.58 -30.33 -30.88
C SER A 634 -49.68 -29.61 -29.88
N LEU A 635 -48.46 -30.10 -29.69
CA LEU A 635 -47.47 -29.46 -28.84
C LEU A 635 -46.26 -29.12 -29.70
N ASP A 636 -45.91 -27.84 -29.74
CA ASP A 636 -44.70 -27.33 -30.38
C ASP A 636 -43.67 -27.02 -29.28
N ALA A 637 -42.44 -27.48 -29.48
CA ALA A 637 -41.36 -27.36 -28.52
C ALA A 637 -40.24 -26.49 -29.11
N ARG A 638 -40.10 -25.28 -28.58
CA ARG A 638 -39.09 -24.32 -28.99
C ARG A 638 -37.96 -24.29 -27.97
N LEU A 639 -36.79 -24.75 -28.36
CA LEU A 639 -35.59 -24.77 -27.52
C LEU A 639 -34.79 -23.49 -27.76
N ALA A 640 -34.49 -22.74 -26.70
CA ALA A 640 -33.37 -21.80 -26.73
C ALA A 640 -32.14 -22.45 -26.10
N LEU A 641 -31.08 -22.54 -26.88
CA LEU A 641 -29.75 -22.92 -26.45
C LEU A 641 -28.77 -21.97 -27.15
N ALA A 642 -28.51 -20.84 -26.50
CA ALA A 642 -27.63 -19.81 -27.01
C ALA A 642 -26.66 -19.37 -25.92
N GLU A 643 -25.39 -19.24 -26.29
CA GLU A 643 -24.37 -18.60 -25.47
C GLU A 643 -23.68 -17.56 -26.36
N THR A 644 -23.69 -16.32 -25.91
CA THR A 644 -23.13 -15.18 -26.62
C THR A 644 -22.10 -14.51 -25.73
N GLU A 645 -20.88 -14.39 -26.23
CA GLU A 645 -19.80 -13.64 -25.59
C GLU A 645 -19.38 -12.49 -26.51
N SER A 646 -19.37 -11.27 -25.98
CA SER A 646 -18.95 -10.05 -26.67
C SER A 646 -17.85 -9.38 -25.86
N GLN A 647 -16.72 -9.07 -26.50
CA GLN A 647 -15.59 -8.40 -25.88
C GLN A 647 -15.25 -7.13 -26.66
N ALA A 648 -15.05 -6.03 -25.96
CA ALA A 648 -14.64 -4.75 -26.54
C ALA A 648 -13.50 -4.14 -25.74
N LYS A 649 -12.49 -3.61 -26.42
CA LYS A 649 -11.37 -2.88 -25.80
C LYS A 649 -11.06 -1.64 -26.62
N ILE A 650 -11.22 -0.48 -26.02
CA ILE A 650 -11.00 0.84 -26.61
C ILE A 650 -9.80 1.48 -25.91
N ILE A 651 -8.86 2.01 -26.68
CA ILE A 651 -7.69 2.72 -26.17
C ILE A 651 -7.64 4.10 -26.83
N SER A 652 -7.72 5.14 -26.01
CA SER A 652 -7.61 6.53 -26.42
C SER A 652 -6.34 7.14 -25.85
N ALA A 653 -5.46 7.68 -26.70
CA ALA A 653 -4.14 8.18 -26.26
C ALA A 653 -3.86 9.63 -26.74
N PRO A 654 -4.51 10.65 -26.16
CA PRO A 654 -4.22 12.04 -26.50
C PRO A 654 -2.84 12.46 -25.99
N LYS A 655 -2.14 13.26 -26.80
CA LYS A 655 -0.81 13.79 -26.49
C LYS A 655 -0.78 15.29 -26.72
N VAL A 656 -0.21 16.03 -25.78
CA VAL A 656 -0.07 17.48 -25.85
C VAL A 656 1.28 17.92 -25.31
N ILE A 657 1.86 18.98 -25.87
CA ILE A 657 3.09 19.59 -25.37
C ILE A 657 2.71 20.94 -24.77
N ALA A 658 3.19 21.21 -23.57
CA ALA A 658 2.94 22.44 -22.84
C ALA A 658 4.27 23.01 -22.30
N SER A 659 4.36 24.33 -22.25
CA SER A 659 5.45 25.03 -21.56
C SER A 659 5.25 24.94 -20.04
N ASN A 660 6.34 25.00 -19.27
CA ASN A 660 6.27 25.02 -17.82
C ASN A 660 5.37 26.15 -17.29
N GLY A 661 4.32 25.80 -16.55
CA GLY A 661 3.35 26.74 -15.97
C GLY A 661 2.22 27.18 -16.92
N GLN A 662 2.23 26.76 -18.18
CA GLN A 662 1.23 27.14 -19.18
C GLN A 662 0.21 26.02 -19.40
N GLU A 663 -1.07 26.37 -19.40
CA GLU A 663 -2.16 25.45 -19.72
C GLU A 663 -2.15 25.07 -21.21
N ALA A 664 -2.38 23.79 -21.48
CA ALA A 664 -2.61 23.29 -22.82
C ALA A 664 -3.81 22.34 -22.86
N THR A 665 -4.62 22.47 -23.91
CA THR A 665 -5.82 21.66 -24.12
C THR A 665 -5.75 20.98 -25.47
N ILE A 666 -6.14 19.71 -25.51
CA ILE A 666 -6.39 18.95 -26.72
C ILE A 666 -7.77 18.32 -26.64
N SER A 667 -8.61 18.52 -27.66
CA SER A 667 -9.93 17.90 -27.74
C SER A 667 -10.19 17.31 -29.12
N ARG A 668 -10.94 16.20 -29.15
CA ARG A 668 -11.41 15.54 -30.37
C ARG A 668 -12.79 14.98 -30.12
N GLY A 669 -13.72 15.27 -31.01
CA GLY A 669 -15.03 14.64 -31.03
C GLY A 669 -16.00 15.41 -31.90
N ASP A 670 -17.27 15.08 -31.75
CA ASP A 670 -18.35 15.64 -32.55
C ASP A 670 -19.19 16.59 -31.70
N VAL A 671 -19.67 17.63 -32.37
CA VAL A 671 -20.56 18.63 -31.78
C VAL A 671 -21.95 18.33 -32.30
N ILE A 672 -22.85 17.89 -31.42
CA ILE A 672 -24.22 17.57 -31.79
C ILE A 672 -25.08 18.82 -31.60
N ILE A 673 -25.63 19.30 -32.71
CA ILE A 673 -26.57 20.42 -32.71
C ILE A 673 -27.97 19.85 -32.64
N ILE A 674 -28.68 20.12 -31.54
CA ILE A 674 -30.10 19.80 -31.44
C ILE A 674 -30.86 20.96 -32.11
N PRO A 675 -31.61 20.72 -33.20
CA PRO A 675 -32.30 21.79 -33.92
C PRO A 675 -33.34 22.44 -33.02
N ALA A 676 -33.46 23.76 -33.14
CA ALA A 676 -34.48 24.54 -32.44
C ALA A 676 -35.89 24.06 -32.83
N THR A 677 -36.77 23.90 -31.85
CA THR A 677 -38.24 23.79 -32.06
C THR A 677 -38.87 25.15 -31.83
N GLU A 678 -40.14 25.36 -32.25
CA GLU A 678 -40.81 26.69 -32.31
C GLU A 678 -40.69 27.59 -31.05
N ASN A 679 -40.28 27.06 -29.89
CA ASN A 679 -40.06 27.80 -28.64
C ASN A 679 -38.76 27.47 -27.88
N VAL A 680 -37.78 26.76 -28.45
CA VAL A 680 -36.52 26.39 -27.77
C VAL A 680 -35.33 26.66 -28.68
N GLU A 681 -34.36 27.46 -28.22
CA GLU A 681 -33.12 27.74 -28.92
C GLU A 681 -32.30 26.45 -29.16
N SER A 682 -31.60 26.39 -30.29
CA SER A 682 -30.74 25.26 -30.62
C SER A 682 -29.67 25.10 -29.55
N THR A 683 -29.63 23.95 -28.89
CA THR A 683 -28.62 23.63 -27.88
C THR A 683 -27.55 22.75 -28.50
N THR A 684 -26.29 23.11 -28.23
CA THR A 684 -25.12 22.37 -28.68
C THR A 684 -24.64 21.46 -27.56
N LEU A 685 -24.47 20.17 -27.85
CA LEU A 685 -23.91 19.19 -26.92
C LEU A 685 -22.62 18.62 -27.50
N ASP A 686 -21.53 18.80 -26.76
CA ASP A 686 -20.22 18.31 -27.15
C ASP A 686 -20.07 16.85 -26.71
N ALA A 687 -19.78 15.97 -27.67
CA ALA A 687 -19.39 14.59 -27.45
C ALA A 687 -17.90 14.46 -27.76
N THR A 688 -17.06 15.02 -26.88
CA THR A 688 -15.62 15.14 -27.10
C THR A 688 -14.80 14.45 -26.03
N LEU A 689 -13.72 13.81 -26.47
CA LEU A 689 -12.59 13.47 -25.63
C LEU A 689 -11.74 14.73 -25.47
N SER A 690 -11.55 15.22 -24.25
CA SER A 690 -10.70 16.37 -23.96
C SER A 690 -9.66 16.04 -22.89
N LEU A 691 -8.46 16.59 -23.06
CA LEU A 691 -7.38 16.58 -22.08
C LEU A 691 -6.90 18.03 -21.93
N THR A 692 -7.10 18.57 -20.75
CA THR A 692 -6.56 19.87 -20.33
C THR A 692 -5.53 19.63 -19.25
N VAL A 693 -4.35 20.23 -19.40
CA VAL A 693 -3.24 20.02 -18.47
C VAL A 693 -2.40 21.27 -18.28
N THR A 694 -2.03 21.52 -17.03
CA THR A 694 -1.08 22.57 -16.65
C THR A 694 0.10 21.93 -15.91
N PRO A 695 1.26 21.73 -16.57
CA PRO A 695 2.43 21.14 -15.95
C PRO A 695 3.27 22.19 -15.22
N THR A 696 3.86 21.81 -14.09
CA THR A 696 4.88 22.59 -13.38
C THR A 696 6.06 21.70 -13.03
N VAL A 697 7.25 22.03 -13.53
CA VAL A 697 8.48 21.26 -13.35
C VAL A 697 9.25 21.78 -12.14
N SER A 698 9.54 20.88 -11.21
CA SER A 698 10.39 21.11 -10.06
C SER A 698 11.88 20.90 -10.41
N TYR A 699 12.78 21.42 -9.57
CA TYR A 699 14.24 21.30 -9.77
C TYR A 699 14.78 19.86 -9.80
N ASN A 700 14.04 18.91 -9.22
CA ASN A 700 14.36 17.48 -9.17
C ASN A 700 13.71 16.67 -10.29
N ASP A 701 13.27 17.32 -11.38
CA ASP A 701 12.59 16.71 -12.54
C ASP A 701 11.28 15.96 -12.21
N TYR A 702 10.66 16.32 -11.08
CA TYR A 702 9.28 16.00 -10.80
C TYR A 702 8.37 17.05 -11.44
N ILE A 703 7.24 16.58 -11.95
CA ILE A 703 6.27 17.36 -12.70
C ILE A 703 4.97 17.31 -11.91
N THR A 704 4.56 18.44 -11.37
CA THR A 704 3.23 18.64 -10.81
C THR A 704 2.28 18.90 -11.98
N LEU A 705 1.20 18.14 -12.07
CA LEU A 705 0.23 18.23 -13.14
C LEU A 705 -1.12 18.52 -12.53
N VAL A 706 -1.75 19.60 -12.98
CA VAL A 706 -3.19 19.80 -12.83
C VAL A 706 -3.82 19.27 -14.12
N VAL A 707 -4.65 18.24 -14.01
CA VAL A 707 -5.18 17.51 -15.17
C VAL A 707 -6.69 17.46 -15.09
N ASP A 708 -7.33 17.75 -16.21
CA ASP A 708 -8.74 17.53 -16.44
C ASP A 708 -8.92 16.67 -17.71
N VAL A 709 -9.51 15.49 -17.55
CA VAL A 709 -9.75 14.53 -18.63
C VAL A 709 -11.24 14.27 -18.73
N THR A 710 -11.81 14.48 -19.90
CA THR A 710 -13.23 14.17 -20.17
C THR A 710 -13.36 13.25 -21.39
N ASP A 711 -14.22 12.24 -21.31
CA ASP A 711 -14.67 11.39 -22.42
C ASP A 711 -16.20 11.39 -22.42
N ASP A 712 -16.75 12.33 -23.21
CA ASP A 712 -18.19 12.51 -23.38
C ASP A 712 -18.65 11.75 -24.63
N GLN A 713 -19.65 10.89 -24.46
CA GLN A 713 -20.24 10.11 -25.56
C GLN A 713 -21.47 10.82 -26.11
N ALA A 714 -21.80 10.53 -27.38
CA ALA A 714 -22.96 11.11 -28.05
C ALA A 714 -24.24 10.91 -27.22
N PRO A 715 -24.95 12.00 -26.84
CA PRO A 715 -26.21 11.89 -26.10
C PRO A 715 -27.24 11.10 -26.92
N THR A 716 -27.93 10.18 -26.26
CA THR A 716 -29.17 9.60 -26.79
C THR A 716 -30.36 10.43 -26.33
N THR A 717 -31.54 10.21 -26.92
CA THR A 717 -32.78 10.96 -26.60
C THR A 717 -33.17 10.96 -25.11
N SER A 718 -32.61 10.04 -24.31
CA SER A 718 -32.94 9.87 -22.88
C SER A 718 -31.74 9.83 -21.93
N ARG A 719 -30.49 9.84 -22.42
CA ARG A 719 -29.31 9.67 -21.55
C ARG A 719 -28.06 10.35 -22.11
N VAL A 720 -27.35 11.06 -21.24
CA VAL A 720 -25.98 11.55 -21.49
C VAL A 720 -25.01 10.70 -20.69
N LEU A 721 -24.00 10.13 -21.35
CA LEU A 721 -22.95 9.35 -20.71
C LEU A 721 -21.66 10.18 -20.71
N LYS A 722 -21.18 10.53 -19.52
CA LYS A 722 -19.97 11.33 -19.31
C LYS A 722 -18.99 10.57 -18.43
N LYS A 723 -17.70 10.61 -18.78
CA LYS A 723 -16.60 10.13 -17.94
C LYS A 723 -15.64 11.28 -17.76
N ALA A 724 -15.39 11.69 -16.52
CA ALA A 724 -14.52 12.83 -16.23
C ALA A 724 -13.61 12.55 -15.02
N VAL A 725 -12.39 13.08 -15.07
CA VAL A 725 -11.42 13.02 -13.98
C VAL A 725 -10.66 14.32 -13.89
N THR A 726 -10.77 15.00 -12.74
CA THR A 726 -10.03 16.21 -12.42
C THR A 726 -9.15 15.95 -11.20
N THR A 727 -7.84 16.15 -11.32
CA THR A 727 -6.91 15.88 -10.21
C THR A 727 -5.62 16.67 -10.32
N THR A 728 -4.91 16.76 -9.19
CA THR A 728 -3.55 17.29 -9.12
C THR A 728 -2.62 16.21 -8.60
N LEU A 729 -1.55 15.93 -9.35
CA LEU A 729 -0.62 14.85 -9.01
C LEU A 729 0.83 15.23 -9.33
N ILE A 730 1.78 14.55 -8.71
CA ILE A 730 3.22 14.78 -8.90
C ILE A 730 3.83 13.49 -9.42
N VAL A 731 4.47 13.55 -10.59
CA VAL A 731 5.06 12.40 -11.29
C VAL A 731 6.46 12.74 -11.74
N LYS A 732 7.37 11.78 -11.68
CA LYS A 732 8.72 11.95 -12.19
C LYS A 732 8.70 11.93 -13.73
N SER A 733 9.55 12.74 -14.36
CA SER A 733 9.67 12.75 -15.82
C SER A 733 9.95 11.35 -16.38
N GLY A 734 9.09 10.89 -17.30
CA GLY A 734 9.17 9.60 -17.99
C GLY A 734 8.38 8.47 -17.33
N ASP A 735 7.94 8.64 -16.07
CA ASP A 735 7.19 7.60 -15.36
C ASP A 735 5.69 7.66 -15.69
N THR A 736 5.04 6.51 -15.79
CA THR A 736 3.59 6.40 -15.99
C THR A 736 2.89 6.23 -14.65
N VAL A 737 1.88 7.04 -14.39
CA VAL A 737 0.99 6.90 -13.22
C VAL A 737 -0.41 6.50 -13.65
N VAL A 738 -1.07 5.68 -12.85
CA VAL A 738 -2.51 5.44 -12.95
C VAL A 738 -3.22 6.52 -12.14
N ILE A 739 -3.98 7.37 -12.81
CA ILE A 739 -4.72 8.46 -12.17
C ILE A 739 -5.98 7.92 -11.48
N GLY A 740 -6.64 6.95 -12.12
CA GLY A 740 -7.86 6.36 -11.62
C GLY A 740 -8.44 5.31 -12.55
N GLY A 741 -9.49 4.66 -12.07
CA GLY A 741 -10.24 3.68 -12.83
C GLY A 741 -11.54 3.27 -12.15
N ILE A 742 -12.40 2.62 -12.92
CA ILE A 742 -13.72 2.13 -12.47
C ILE A 742 -13.87 0.70 -12.95
N TYR A 743 -14.09 -0.23 -12.01
CA TYR A 743 -14.50 -1.61 -12.30
C TYR A 743 -15.98 -1.77 -11.93
N LYS A 744 -16.79 -2.24 -12.88
CA LYS A 744 -18.21 -2.53 -12.67
C LYS A 744 -18.50 -3.96 -13.14
N GLU A 745 -19.17 -4.72 -12.28
CA GLU A 745 -19.67 -6.06 -12.61
C GLU A 745 -21.18 -6.12 -12.33
N GLU A 746 -21.95 -6.56 -13.32
CA GLU A 746 -23.40 -6.68 -13.26
C GLU A 746 -23.81 -8.12 -13.58
N LYS A 747 -24.54 -8.73 -12.64
CA LYS A 747 -25.01 -10.13 -12.72
C LYS A 747 -26.52 -10.13 -12.75
N GLY A 748 -27.09 -10.59 -13.86
CA GLY A 748 -28.51 -10.82 -14.02
C GLY A 748 -28.80 -12.31 -14.13
N GLN A 749 -29.77 -12.80 -13.37
CA GLN A 749 -30.32 -14.14 -13.57
C GLN A 749 -31.84 -14.04 -13.53
N SER A 750 -32.47 -14.40 -14.65
CA SER A 750 -33.92 -14.49 -14.77
C SER A 750 -34.32 -15.93 -15.03
N GLU A 751 -35.33 -16.42 -14.33
CA GLU A 751 -35.88 -17.75 -14.50
C GLU A 751 -37.41 -17.66 -14.53
N ALA A 752 -38.01 -18.17 -15.60
CA ALA A 752 -39.44 -18.33 -15.75
C ALA A 752 -39.78 -19.82 -15.95
N GLY A 753 -40.97 -20.24 -15.53
CA GLY A 753 -41.40 -21.62 -15.71
C GLY A 753 -42.70 -21.93 -14.99
N ILE A 754 -43.24 -23.12 -15.24
CA ILE A 754 -44.51 -23.53 -14.63
C ILE A 754 -44.29 -23.89 -13.16
N PRO A 755 -45.10 -23.37 -12.22
CA PRO A 755 -45.05 -23.77 -10.82
C PRO A 755 -45.15 -25.29 -10.65
N TYR A 756 -44.44 -25.85 -9.66
CA TYR A 756 -44.29 -27.29 -9.39
C TYR A 756 -43.49 -28.08 -10.44
N LEU A 757 -43.89 -28.05 -11.72
CA LEU A 757 -43.24 -28.82 -12.80
C LEU A 757 -41.77 -28.44 -12.99
N ARG A 758 -41.41 -27.16 -12.84
CA ARG A 758 -40.00 -26.70 -12.94
C ARG A 758 -39.05 -27.28 -11.89
N LYS A 759 -39.58 -27.80 -10.77
CA LYS A 759 -38.78 -28.30 -9.63
C LYS A 759 -38.48 -29.80 -9.70
N ILE A 760 -39.04 -30.53 -10.66
CA ILE A 760 -38.80 -31.96 -10.80
C ILE A 760 -37.33 -32.17 -11.21
N PRO A 761 -36.56 -33.04 -10.54
CA PRO A 761 -35.19 -33.33 -10.95
C PRO A 761 -35.17 -33.90 -12.38
N PHE A 762 -34.19 -33.51 -13.18
CA PHE A 762 -34.03 -33.82 -14.62
C PHE A 762 -35.14 -33.25 -15.52
N LEU A 763 -36.42 -33.55 -15.26
CA LEU A 763 -37.57 -33.13 -16.07
C LEU A 763 -37.94 -31.65 -15.91
N GLY A 764 -37.52 -30.99 -14.83
CA GLY A 764 -37.81 -29.58 -14.59
C GLY A 764 -37.21 -28.64 -15.62
N TRP A 765 -36.13 -29.04 -16.31
CA TRP A 765 -35.53 -28.31 -17.43
C TRP A 765 -36.44 -28.22 -18.65
N LEU A 766 -37.40 -29.15 -18.79
CA LEU A 766 -38.40 -29.12 -19.84
C LEU A 766 -39.47 -28.05 -19.58
N PHE A 767 -39.63 -27.57 -18.34
CA PHE A 767 -40.71 -26.68 -17.93
C PHE A 767 -40.21 -25.35 -17.34
N LYS A 768 -38.95 -25.00 -17.61
CA LYS A 768 -38.34 -23.74 -17.21
C LYS A 768 -37.45 -23.17 -18.32
N ALA A 769 -37.33 -21.86 -18.34
CA ALA A 769 -36.41 -21.10 -19.16
C ALA A 769 -35.61 -20.14 -18.29
N GLN A 770 -34.31 -20.07 -18.55
CA GLN A 770 -33.35 -19.32 -17.77
C GLN A 770 -32.47 -18.46 -18.70
N THR A 771 -32.33 -17.19 -18.33
CA THR A 771 -31.38 -16.24 -18.92
C THR A 771 -30.37 -15.84 -17.87
N LYS A 772 -29.08 -15.96 -18.19
CA LYS A 772 -27.97 -15.51 -17.35
C LYS A 772 -27.18 -14.43 -18.09
N ILE A 773 -27.04 -13.27 -17.46
CA ILE A 773 -26.32 -12.11 -17.98
C ILE A 773 -25.17 -11.81 -17.03
N LEU A 774 -23.96 -11.68 -17.56
CA LEU A 774 -22.77 -11.24 -16.84
C LEU A 774 -22.11 -10.14 -17.66
N LYS A 775 -22.11 -8.92 -17.14
CA LYS A 775 -21.51 -7.75 -17.78
C LYS A 775 -20.40 -7.19 -16.90
N LYS A 776 -19.18 -7.12 -17.45
CA LYS A 776 -18.02 -6.51 -16.78
C LYS A 776 -17.55 -5.30 -17.58
N THR A 777 -17.20 -4.23 -16.90
CA THR A 777 -16.70 -3.00 -17.51
C THR A 777 -15.56 -2.43 -16.68
N GLU A 778 -14.47 -2.08 -17.33
CA GLU A 778 -13.21 -1.61 -16.75
C GLU A 778 -12.76 -0.33 -17.46
N LEU A 779 -12.64 0.76 -16.71
CA LEU A 779 -12.04 2.00 -17.17
C LEU A 779 -10.73 2.22 -16.41
N LEU A 780 -9.64 2.52 -17.11
CA LEU A 780 -8.35 2.90 -16.53
C LEU A 780 -7.79 4.13 -17.25
N ILE A 781 -7.28 5.09 -16.49
CA ILE A 781 -6.67 6.32 -17.02
C ILE A 781 -5.23 6.40 -16.53
N PHE A 782 -4.30 6.42 -17.48
CA PHE A 782 -2.87 6.54 -17.29
C PHE A 782 -2.37 7.89 -17.76
N LEU A 783 -1.31 8.41 -17.15
CA LEU A 783 -0.64 9.62 -17.60
C LEU A 783 0.87 9.47 -17.49
N THR A 784 1.58 9.89 -18.54
CA THR A 784 3.04 9.86 -18.64
C THR A 784 3.55 11.24 -19.07
N PRO A 785 4.13 12.04 -18.16
CA PRO A 785 4.73 13.32 -18.51
C PRO A 785 6.23 13.15 -18.81
N THR A 786 6.73 13.82 -19.85
CA THR A 786 8.13 13.75 -20.28
C THR A 786 8.67 15.16 -20.49
N VAL A 787 9.73 15.54 -19.79
CA VAL A 787 10.44 16.80 -20.06
C VAL A 787 11.22 16.66 -21.37
N LEU A 788 10.98 17.59 -22.30
CA LEU A 788 11.74 17.70 -23.54
C LEU A 788 13.00 18.53 -23.27
N SER A 789 14.17 17.92 -23.49
CA SER A 789 15.45 18.66 -23.46
C SER A 789 15.71 19.28 -24.83
N PHE A 790 15.97 20.58 -24.87
CA PHE A 790 16.52 21.20 -26.07
C PHE A 790 17.97 20.73 -26.25
N PRO A 791 18.40 20.39 -27.49
CA PRO A 791 19.81 20.17 -27.76
C PRO A 791 20.54 21.51 -27.61
N THR A 792 21.07 21.77 -26.42
CA THR A 792 22.00 22.88 -26.21
C THR A 792 23.26 22.54 -26.98
N LYS A 793 23.46 23.22 -28.12
CA LYS A 793 24.73 23.21 -28.84
C LYS A 793 25.80 23.61 -27.82
N LYS A 794 26.66 22.67 -27.43
CA LYS A 794 27.84 22.97 -26.63
C LYS A 794 28.62 24.04 -27.40
N MET A 795 28.64 25.25 -26.86
CA MET A 795 29.50 26.33 -27.36
C MET A 795 30.95 26.01 -27.07
#